data_AF-A0A7K3XLW8-F1
#
_entry.id   AF-A0A7K3XLW8-F1
#
_cell.length_a   1.000
_cell.length_b   1.000
_cell.length_c   1.000
_cell.angle_alpha   90.00
_cell.angle_beta   90.00
_cell.angle_gamma   90.00
#
_symmetry.space_group_name_H-M   'P 1'
#
loop_
_entity.id
_entity.type
_entity.pdbx_description
1 polymer ?
#
loop_
_entity_poly.entity_id
_entity_poly.type
_entity_poly.pdbx_seq_one_letter_code
_entity_poly.pdbx_strand_id
1 'polypeptide(L)'
;MNNEIKLSNVDLILQNQTPSSIVFAPNYWQWFAHHKNHGILPDEIKHCQTQLDMINFLGLDVFSRNIYSRQDDYWFGGICEEYFDGIEVETSSFIENEDKITNKKYNSKAGILTEQLRYVFNESTVVQKEFLITDYMEQTGLLEQFVASRKWRFNKPAYTAIQQKVGHAGRVIAGEFFSPLKMLHLVMDPIQTVYFLMEKPEFAKSLLDLHENAQLDLVKQCVNGGVKVIMAMDNLDTMFHSPDYVENYSASFYEKASTICHAAGAKFFIHACGNQKENLPIIASCGVGTLESDWVQMENNVVRNCCWTNIYGSSNIGTLGAANFDSSVDNYRILIRNNISSGARSNFKCNVDGNYRITDGNGIIIDVNQNTSNRPTELYIGRTLVQNNVCFNNGGSGIHAVRADHVDIIGNTAYMNSASPELQYSPMYTYSSKDVKFINNIMVAPIANTSVGEIAEPVNQLKGPNNQVTFMNNLYFGGNIAPTMGSGDKLGDPKFINASIDPSVADFHLTSSSPAIASGATSEWMYNPRMDLDGKERRVGGKFPDIGAYCYSETKQQKITFNPLPNKAPTDADFTLTGSVSSGLEIIYSSTNQEVAKIIAGQIHIIGIGITIITATQPGNSVYAAASSICQSLVVTKDLETDPGQIPGSNLIYNSTFDTDLLGWGGYREGSTSTVNELIAKEGYSGNAAKITVTNGGTVNWYIQFSYPVAIEAQRKYSIQFKASADAPRIITFAFQENVGSKRTWFTNPNINITTIPTVYGPFYFNCTTTDNTDIFKFLIGNSNVSVFFDDVIITDVTNPTITSQLLAEMKPVLKIFPNPVSDKLTFETINYSGGKIRISLFDINGRLVLEKYQQNISDLKMTHEMNVSHLNQGVYLLKVNYANEQKTGMVVIKR
;
A
#
# COMPACT_ATOMS: atom_id res chain seq x y z
N MET A 1 22.55 -34.99 -47.27
CA MET A 1 21.21 -34.66 -46.73
C MET A 1 21.46 -33.77 -45.52
N ASN A 2 21.15 -32.48 -45.64
CA ASN A 2 21.30 -31.53 -44.53
C ASN A 2 20.26 -31.88 -43.47
N ASN A 3 20.70 -32.42 -42.33
CA ASN A 3 19.86 -32.56 -41.14
C ASN A 3 19.60 -31.15 -40.59
N GLU A 4 18.62 -30.44 -41.14
CA GLU A 4 18.05 -29.29 -40.45
C GLU A 4 17.46 -29.78 -39.13
N ILE A 5 18.05 -29.32 -38.03
CA ILE A 5 17.60 -29.64 -36.68
C ILE A 5 16.19 -29.03 -36.55
N LYS A 6 15.16 -29.88 -36.55
CA LYS A 6 13.77 -29.47 -36.36
C LYS A 6 13.65 -28.82 -34.98
N LEU A 7 13.27 -27.54 -34.95
CA LEU A 7 13.00 -26.80 -33.70
C LEU A 7 11.78 -27.39 -32.98
N SER A 8 11.81 -27.39 -31.65
CA SER A 8 10.66 -27.78 -30.82
C SER A 8 9.56 -26.71 -30.89
N ASN A 9 8.30 -27.07 -30.57
CA ASN A 9 7.24 -26.07 -30.44
C ASN A 9 7.58 -25.02 -29.37
N VAL A 10 8.25 -25.43 -28.29
CA VAL A 10 8.79 -24.52 -27.26
C VAL A 10 9.78 -23.52 -27.87
N ASP A 11 10.71 -23.98 -28.71
CA ASP A 11 11.67 -23.09 -29.38
C ASP A 11 10.99 -22.09 -30.30
N LEU A 12 9.97 -22.52 -31.03
CA LEU A 12 9.19 -21.63 -31.89
C LEU A 12 8.54 -20.53 -31.06
N ILE A 13 7.89 -20.87 -29.94
CA ILE A 13 7.31 -19.87 -29.02
C ILE A 13 8.37 -18.90 -28.50
N LEU A 14 9.51 -19.41 -28.03
CA LEU A 14 10.59 -18.55 -27.49
C LEU A 14 11.19 -17.61 -28.55
N GLN A 15 11.08 -17.97 -29.83
CA GLN A 15 11.50 -17.16 -30.98
C GLN A 15 10.36 -16.29 -31.55
N ASN A 16 9.21 -16.21 -30.87
CA ASN A 16 8.00 -15.52 -31.32
C ASN A 16 7.49 -16.03 -32.68
N GLN A 17 7.62 -17.33 -32.93
CA GLN A 17 7.10 -18.03 -34.11
C GLN A 17 5.92 -18.92 -33.72
N THR A 18 5.00 -19.12 -34.67
CA THR A 18 3.81 -19.97 -34.47
C THR A 18 4.23 -21.44 -34.31
N PRO A 19 3.91 -22.11 -33.19
CA PRO A 19 4.18 -23.52 -33.03
C PRO A 19 3.22 -24.36 -33.87
N SER A 20 3.61 -25.60 -34.18
CA SER A 20 2.77 -26.54 -34.94
C SER A 20 1.58 -27.08 -34.14
N SER A 21 1.62 -26.95 -32.82
CA SER A 21 0.54 -27.26 -31.88
C SER A 21 0.68 -26.40 -30.63
N ILE A 22 -0.37 -26.35 -29.81
CA ILE A 22 -0.30 -25.71 -28.48
C ILE A 22 0.77 -26.45 -27.66
N VAL A 23 1.71 -25.69 -27.09
CA VAL A 23 2.69 -26.25 -26.16
C VAL A 23 1.98 -26.60 -24.86
N PHE A 24 2.07 -27.87 -24.46
CA PHE A 24 1.48 -28.35 -23.22
C PHE A 24 2.55 -28.97 -22.31
N ALA A 25 2.95 -28.21 -21.29
CA ALA A 25 4.01 -28.56 -20.34
C ALA A 25 3.56 -28.40 -18.88
N PRO A 26 2.67 -29.28 -18.39
CA PRO A 26 2.16 -29.24 -17.01
C PRO A 26 3.24 -29.52 -15.95
N ASN A 27 3.07 -28.93 -14.77
CA ASN A 27 3.93 -29.19 -13.63
C ASN A 27 3.48 -30.46 -12.87
N TYR A 28 4.16 -31.58 -13.10
CA TYR A 28 3.88 -32.85 -12.41
C TYR A 28 4.78 -33.17 -11.22
N TRP A 29 5.59 -32.22 -10.78
CA TRP A 29 6.69 -32.47 -9.83
C TRP A 29 6.23 -33.18 -8.54
N GLN A 30 5.35 -32.54 -7.76
CA GLN A 30 4.83 -33.13 -6.51
C GLN A 30 3.98 -34.38 -6.76
N TRP A 31 3.18 -34.37 -7.83
CA TRP A 31 2.30 -35.49 -8.13
C TRP A 31 3.09 -36.77 -8.43
N PHE A 32 4.09 -36.69 -9.31
CA PHE A 32 4.92 -37.82 -9.70
C PHE A 32 5.75 -38.32 -8.52
N ALA A 33 6.35 -37.39 -7.76
CA ALA A 33 7.06 -37.67 -6.52
C ALA A 33 6.22 -38.50 -5.56
N HIS A 34 5.02 -37.99 -5.23
CA HIS A 34 4.09 -38.62 -4.31
C HIS A 34 3.71 -40.02 -4.78
N HIS A 35 3.26 -40.17 -6.02
CA HIS A 35 2.80 -41.47 -6.52
C HIS A 35 3.94 -42.49 -6.61
N LYS A 36 5.14 -42.04 -6.99
CA LYS A 36 6.32 -42.91 -7.04
C LYS A 36 6.74 -43.36 -5.64
N ASN A 37 6.86 -42.42 -4.70
CA ASN A 37 7.29 -42.70 -3.33
C ASN A 37 6.35 -43.69 -2.61
N HIS A 38 5.05 -43.60 -2.89
CA HIS A 38 4.04 -44.48 -2.29
C HIS A 38 3.76 -45.75 -3.11
N GLY A 39 4.43 -45.95 -4.25
CA GLY A 39 4.24 -47.12 -5.11
C GLY A 39 2.86 -47.20 -5.78
N ILE A 40 2.19 -46.06 -5.94
CA ILE A 40 0.82 -45.94 -6.48
C ILE A 40 0.79 -45.30 -7.88
N LEU A 41 1.92 -45.29 -8.61
CA LEU A 41 1.92 -44.89 -10.01
C LEU A 41 0.97 -45.80 -10.82
N PRO A 42 0.17 -45.23 -11.75
CA PRO A 42 -0.59 -46.01 -12.72
C PRO A 42 0.30 -47.00 -13.47
N ASP A 43 -0.23 -48.18 -13.79
CA ASP A 43 0.54 -49.26 -14.42
C ASP A 43 1.19 -48.83 -15.74
N GLU A 44 0.54 -47.94 -16.50
CA GLU A 44 1.04 -47.40 -17.77
C GLU A 44 2.37 -46.64 -17.62
N ILE A 45 2.56 -45.93 -16.49
CA ILE A 45 3.75 -45.10 -16.24
C ILE A 45 4.63 -45.63 -15.10
N LYS A 46 4.32 -46.79 -14.54
CA LYS A 46 5.05 -47.41 -13.43
C LYS A 46 6.52 -47.70 -13.73
N HIS A 47 6.86 -47.84 -15.01
CA HIS A 47 8.23 -48.05 -15.48
C HIS A 47 9.06 -46.76 -15.47
N CYS A 48 8.43 -45.58 -15.47
CA CYS A 48 9.10 -44.28 -15.48
C CYS A 48 9.87 -44.08 -14.16
N GLN A 49 11.17 -43.80 -14.25
CA GLN A 49 12.02 -43.59 -13.08
C GLN A 49 12.17 -42.11 -12.75
N THR A 50 12.05 -41.23 -13.74
CA THR A 50 12.15 -39.79 -13.58
C THR A 50 10.92 -39.08 -14.12
N GLN A 51 10.70 -37.84 -13.68
CA GLN A 51 9.65 -37.01 -14.24
C GLN A 51 9.83 -36.79 -15.75
N LEU A 52 11.09 -36.70 -16.21
CA LEU A 52 11.40 -36.59 -17.63
C LEU A 52 10.99 -37.86 -18.41
N ASP A 53 11.19 -39.06 -17.84
CA ASP A 53 10.74 -40.31 -18.46
C ASP A 53 9.23 -40.30 -18.69
N MET A 54 8.48 -39.84 -17.69
CA MET A 54 7.01 -39.75 -17.78
C MET A 54 6.57 -38.68 -18.79
N ILE A 55 7.16 -37.49 -18.78
CA ILE A 55 6.85 -36.43 -19.74
C ILE A 55 7.09 -36.93 -21.18
N ASN A 56 8.21 -37.61 -21.41
CA ASN A 56 8.53 -38.21 -22.69
C ASN A 56 7.56 -39.34 -23.08
N PHE A 57 7.21 -40.22 -22.15
CA PHE A 57 6.25 -41.31 -22.38
C PHE A 57 4.87 -40.79 -22.79
N LEU A 58 4.40 -39.72 -22.15
CA LEU A 58 3.12 -39.08 -22.46
C LEU A 58 3.16 -38.24 -23.74
N GLY A 59 4.32 -38.05 -24.37
CA GLY A 59 4.49 -37.26 -25.59
C GLY A 59 4.28 -35.75 -25.37
N LEU A 60 4.56 -35.25 -24.17
CA LEU A 60 4.38 -33.85 -23.80
C LEU A 60 5.60 -33.00 -24.12
N ASP A 61 5.41 -31.69 -24.29
CA ASP A 61 6.52 -30.74 -24.46
C ASP A 61 7.31 -30.60 -23.15
N VAL A 62 8.63 -30.54 -23.25
CA VAL A 62 9.49 -30.33 -22.07
C VAL A 62 9.74 -28.84 -21.88
N PHE A 63 9.03 -28.22 -20.93
CA PHE A 63 9.28 -26.86 -20.48
C PHE A 63 9.23 -26.81 -18.95
N SER A 64 10.33 -27.22 -18.31
CA SER A 64 10.32 -27.51 -16.87
C SER A 64 11.61 -27.10 -16.16
N ARG A 65 11.44 -26.61 -14.92
CA ARG A 65 12.50 -26.33 -13.94
C ARG A 65 12.72 -27.47 -12.94
N ASN A 66 11.83 -28.45 -12.95
CA ASN A 66 11.74 -29.45 -11.89
C ASN A 66 12.47 -30.75 -12.25
N ILE A 67 12.69 -31.02 -13.54
CA ILE A 67 13.29 -32.28 -14.01
C ILE A 67 14.74 -32.53 -13.55
N TYR A 68 15.44 -31.52 -13.02
CA TYR A 68 16.77 -31.65 -12.44
C TYR A 68 16.79 -31.51 -10.91
N SER A 69 15.68 -31.07 -10.32
CA SER A 69 15.68 -30.73 -8.91
C SER A 69 15.60 -31.98 -8.03
N ARG A 70 16.06 -31.86 -6.79
CA ARG A 70 15.96 -32.91 -5.77
C ARG A 70 14.90 -32.51 -4.75
N GLN A 71 13.75 -33.16 -4.84
CA GLN A 71 12.54 -32.81 -4.08
C GLN A 71 12.65 -32.97 -2.57
N ASP A 72 13.61 -33.76 -2.10
CA ASP A 72 13.87 -34.01 -0.68
C ASP A 72 14.93 -33.06 -0.10
N ASP A 73 15.52 -32.20 -0.93
CA ASP A 73 16.55 -31.23 -0.56
C ASP A 73 16.14 -29.79 -0.84
N TYR A 74 15.39 -29.54 -1.92
CA TYR A 74 15.08 -28.19 -2.41
C TYR A 74 13.63 -28.07 -2.88
N TRP A 75 13.04 -26.88 -2.69
CA TRP A 75 11.83 -26.49 -3.43
C TRP A 75 12.11 -26.25 -4.92
N PHE A 76 13.27 -25.69 -5.21
CA PHE A 76 13.83 -25.42 -6.52
C PHE A 76 15.35 -25.33 -6.37
N GLY A 77 16.11 -25.95 -7.26
CA GLY A 77 17.55 -26.09 -7.06
C GLY A 77 18.14 -27.29 -7.80
N GLY A 78 19.44 -27.27 -8.05
CA GLY A 78 20.19 -28.39 -8.63
C GLY A 78 21.14 -27.98 -9.75
N ILE A 79 20.96 -26.80 -10.36
CA ILE A 79 21.89 -26.27 -11.37
C ILE A 79 22.59 -24.97 -10.94
N CYS A 80 22.23 -24.43 -9.77
CA CYS A 80 22.94 -23.33 -9.12
C CYS A 80 23.32 -23.74 -7.69
N GLU A 81 24.55 -23.42 -7.29
CA GLU A 81 25.09 -23.70 -5.94
C GLU A 81 25.11 -22.40 -5.13
N GLU A 82 24.57 -22.43 -3.92
CA GLU A 82 24.66 -21.34 -2.95
C GLU A 82 25.96 -21.43 -2.14
N TYR A 83 26.62 -20.30 -1.92
CA TYR A 83 27.79 -20.22 -1.04
C TYR A 83 27.83 -18.87 -0.30
N PHE A 84 28.67 -18.79 0.72
CA PHE A 84 28.77 -17.60 1.57
C PHE A 84 30.21 -17.10 1.74
N ASP A 85 30.39 -15.79 1.65
CA ASP A 85 31.66 -15.14 1.95
C ASP A 85 31.80 -14.88 3.45
N GLY A 86 32.73 -15.58 4.12
CA GLY A 86 33.03 -15.35 5.54
C GLY A 86 32.02 -15.94 6.53
N ILE A 87 31.14 -16.83 6.08
CA ILE A 87 30.24 -17.63 6.93
C ILE A 87 30.50 -19.11 6.65
N GLU A 88 30.75 -19.88 7.70
CA GLU A 88 30.89 -21.34 7.60
C GLU A 88 29.52 -22.00 7.77
N VAL A 89 29.12 -22.81 6.79
CA VAL A 89 27.81 -23.47 6.77
C VAL A 89 27.97 -24.96 7.12
N GLU A 90 27.40 -25.37 8.24
CA GLU A 90 27.29 -26.78 8.62
C GLU A 90 25.89 -27.29 8.25
N THR A 91 25.81 -28.42 7.56
CA THR A 91 24.53 -29.07 7.22
C THR A 91 24.52 -30.51 7.75
N SER A 92 23.44 -30.91 8.41
CA SER A 92 23.20 -32.30 8.82
C SER A 92 21.78 -32.71 8.48
N SER A 93 21.57 -34.01 8.22
CA SER A 93 20.22 -34.53 7.98
C SER A 93 20.00 -35.90 8.63
N PHE A 94 18.76 -36.17 9.02
CA PHE A 94 18.34 -37.43 9.62
C PHE A 94 16.87 -37.71 9.28
N ILE A 95 16.41 -38.95 9.48
CA ILE A 95 15.02 -39.36 9.24
C ILE A 95 14.25 -39.40 10.57
N GLU A 96 13.08 -38.77 10.60
CA GLU A 96 12.15 -38.73 11.72
C GLU A 96 10.75 -39.12 11.20
N ASN A 97 10.26 -40.31 11.54
CA ASN A 97 8.94 -40.81 11.09
C ASN A 97 8.74 -40.73 9.56
N GLU A 98 9.70 -41.27 8.80
CA GLU A 98 9.77 -41.22 7.31
C GLU A 98 10.10 -39.85 6.71
N ASP A 99 9.87 -38.76 7.44
CA ASP A 99 10.25 -37.41 7.03
C ASP A 99 11.76 -37.21 7.15
N LYS A 100 12.34 -36.47 6.20
CA LYS A 100 13.75 -36.07 6.27
C LYS A 100 13.87 -34.69 6.89
N ILE A 101 14.62 -34.58 7.98
CA ILE A 101 14.95 -33.32 8.65
C ILE A 101 16.34 -32.90 8.22
N THR A 102 16.49 -31.65 7.78
CA THR A 102 17.77 -31.04 7.42
C THR A 102 18.00 -29.82 8.29
N ASN A 103 19.05 -29.86 9.11
CA ASN A 103 19.51 -28.74 9.91
C ASN A 103 20.61 -28.01 9.16
N LYS A 104 20.54 -26.68 9.09
CA LYS A 104 21.65 -25.85 8.67
C LYS A 104 22.03 -24.86 9.75
N LYS A 105 23.33 -24.66 9.90
CA LYS A 105 23.91 -23.73 10.87
C LYS A 105 24.92 -22.85 10.14
N TYR A 106 24.75 -21.55 10.29
CA TYR A 106 25.52 -20.49 9.64
C TYR A 106 26.37 -19.81 10.70
N ASN A 107 27.66 -20.15 10.75
CA ASN A 107 28.60 -19.62 11.72
C ASN A 107 29.29 -18.38 11.13
N SER A 108 28.98 -17.21 11.68
CA SER A 108 29.64 -15.96 11.35
C SER A 108 30.49 -15.47 12.52
N LYS A 109 31.30 -14.42 12.30
CA LYS A 109 32.05 -13.77 13.39
C LYS A 109 31.15 -13.06 14.42
N ALA A 110 29.95 -12.65 14.01
CA ALA A 110 29.03 -11.90 14.85
C ALA A 110 28.08 -12.82 15.64
N GLY A 111 27.92 -14.08 15.21
CA GLY A 111 27.05 -15.05 15.87
C GLY A 111 26.71 -16.23 14.99
N ILE A 112 25.70 -16.99 15.40
CA ILE A 112 25.25 -18.21 14.72
C ILE A 112 23.78 -18.04 14.38
N LEU A 113 23.42 -18.34 13.12
CA LEU A 113 22.03 -18.52 12.70
C LEU A 113 21.78 -20.00 12.38
N THR A 114 20.54 -20.46 12.58
CA THR A 114 20.15 -21.84 12.30
C THR A 114 18.80 -21.87 11.60
N GLU A 115 18.63 -22.78 10.65
CA GLU A 115 17.33 -23.11 10.07
C GLU A 115 17.12 -24.62 10.06
N GLN A 116 15.87 -25.05 10.02
CA GLN A 116 15.49 -26.45 9.89
C GLN A 116 14.47 -26.63 8.78
N LEU A 117 14.77 -27.50 7.83
CA LEU A 117 13.87 -27.93 6.77
C LEU A 117 13.33 -29.32 7.09
N ARG A 118 12.08 -29.59 6.72
CA ARG A 118 11.47 -30.92 6.79
C ARG A 118 10.92 -31.28 5.41
N TYR A 119 11.41 -32.36 4.82
CA TYR A 119 10.72 -33.02 3.72
C TYR A 119 9.65 -33.94 4.29
N VAL A 120 8.38 -33.58 4.07
CA VAL A 120 7.23 -34.37 4.50
C VAL A 120 7.02 -35.46 3.47
N PHE A 121 7.33 -36.72 3.83
CA PHE A 121 7.32 -37.84 2.88
C PHE A 121 5.93 -38.05 2.27
N ASN A 122 4.91 -38.04 3.14
CA ASN A 122 3.52 -38.23 2.75
C ASN A 122 3.01 -37.16 1.77
N GLU A 123 3.43 -35.91 1.94
CA GLU A 123 3.07 -34.82 1.03
C GLU A 123 4.04 -34.65 -0.14
N SER A 124 5.19 -35.34 -0.07
CA SER A 124 6.30 -35.26 -1.03
C SER A 124 6.74 -33.83 -1.33
N THR A 125 6.83 -33.01 -0.29
CA THR A 125 7.24 -31.61 -0.37
C THR A 125 8.13 -31.20 0.81
N VAL A 126 9.02 -30.24 0.58
CA VAL A 126 9.77 -29.58 1.65
C VAL A 126 8.89 -28.52 2.30
N VAL A 127 9.02 -28.37 3.61
CA VAL A 127 8.47 -27.28 4.42
C VAL A 127 9.58 -26.69 5.28
N GLN A 128 9.48 -25.39 5.58
CA GLN A 128 10.35 -24.77 6.58
C GLN A 128 9.81 -25.16 7.96
N LYS A 129 10.58 -25.92 8.74
CA LYS A 129 10.21 -26.30 10.11
C LYS A 129 10.64 -25.23 11.11
N GLU A 130 11.83 -24.67 10.91
CA GLU A 130 12.34 -23.51 11.66
C GLU A 130 12.95 -22.50 10.67
N PHE A 131 12.50 -21.24 10.75
CA PHE A 131 13.01 -20.14 9.95
C PHE A 131 14.36 -19.64 10.49
N LEU A 132 15.18 -19.08 9.60
CA LEU A 132 16.52 -18.59 9.92
C LEU A 132 16.49 -17.45 10.95
N ILE A 133 15.50 -16.57 10.83
CA ILE A 133 15.24 -15.44 11.71
C ILE A 133 13.93 -15.68 12.44
N THR A 134 14.00 -15.73 13.76
CA THR A 134 12.84 -15.89 14.64
C THR A 134 12.49 -14.61 15.39
N ASP A 135 13.45 -13.68 15.50
CA ASP A 135 13.26 -12.34 16.07
C ASP A 135 14.14 -11.33 15.31
N TYR A 136 13.56 -10.61 14.36
CA TYR A 136 14.31 -9.65 13.54
C TYR A 136 14.79 -8.42 14.33
N MET A 137 14.25 -8.14 15.52
CA MET A 137 14.66 -7.01 16.36
C MET A 137 15.97 -7.29 17.08
N GLU A 138 16.18 -8.53 17.50
CA GLU A 138 17.43 -8.96 18.13
C GLU A 138 18.47 -9.42 17.09
N GLN A 139 18.02 -9.98 15.96
CA GLN A 139 18.88 -10.63 14.97
C GLN A 139 19.21 -9.75 13.75
N THR A 140 18.88 -8.46 13.78
CA THR A 140 19.03 -7.51 12.65
C THR A 140 20.43 -7.54 12.04
N GLY A 141 21.48 -7.47 12.87
CA GLY A 141 22.88 -7.47 12.41
C GLY A 141 23.35 -8.81 11.84
N LEU A 142 22.83 -9.94 12.35
CA LEU A 142 23.13 -11.26 11.81
C LEU A 142 22.44 -11.47 10.45
N LEU A 143 21.21 -10.98 10.31
CA LEU A 143 20.47 -10.99 9.05
C LEU A 143 21.21 -10.19 7.97
N GLU A 144 21.66 -8.96 8.28
CA GLU A 144 22.42 -8.15 7.33
C GLU A 144 23.68 -8.87 6.85
N GLN A 145 24.45 -9.42 7.78
CA GLN A 145 25.65 -10.17 7.44
C GLN A 145 25.33 -11.40 6.59
N PHE A 146 24.28 -12.14 6.92
CA PHE A 146 23.83 -13.29 6.16
C PHE A 146 23.51 -12.92 4.71
N VAL A 147 22.67 -11.89 4.51
CA VAL A 147 22.26 -11.44 3.17
C VAL A 147 23.45 -10.88 2.38
N ALA A 148 24.31 -10.07 3.01
CA ALA A 148 25.48 -9.50 2.36
C ALA A 148 26.49 -10.57 1.88
N SER A 149 26.67 -11.63 2.69
CA SER A 149 27.59 -12.73 2.42
C SER A 149 27.05 -13.76 1.44
N ARG A 150 25.72 -13.84 1.23
CA ARG A 150 25.08 -14.85 0.39
C ARG A 150 25.34 -14.63 -1.10
N LYS A 151 25.80 -15.66 -1.80
CA LYS A 151 26.13 -15.67 -3.23
C LYS A 151 25.71 -16.97 -3.89
N TRP A 152 25.70 -16.98 -5.22
CA TRP A 152 25.39 -18.16 -6.02
C TRP A 152 26.38 -18.35 -7.17
N ARG A 153 26.58 -19.62 -7.55
CA ARG A 153 27.41 -20.03 -8.67
C ARG A 153 26.60 -20.91 -9.61
N PHE A 154 26.57 -20.54 -10.90
CA PHE A 154 25.93 -21.36 -11.92
C PHE A 154 26.77 -22.61 -12.25
N ASN A 155 26.14 -23.79 -12.17
CA ASN A 155 26.74 -25.08 -12.56
C ASN A 155 26.42 -25.40 -14.02
N LYS A 156 27.20 -24.81 -14.94
CA LYS A 156 27.06 -25.02 -16.38
C LYS A 156 27.13 -26.50 -16.80
N PRO A 157 28.04 -27.35 -16.28
CA PRO A 157 28.05 -28.77 -16.60
C PRO A 157 26.73 -29.48 -16.25
N ALA A 158 26.16 -29.23 -15.07
CA ALA A 158 24.89 -29.82 -14.66
C ALA A 158 23.73 -29.40 -15.58
N TYR A 159 23.61 -28.10 -15.87
CA TYR A 159 22.61 -27.58 -16.81
C TYR A 159 22.76 -28.20 -18.22
N THR A 160 23.99 -28.28 -18.73
CA THR A 160 24.26 -28.84 -20.05
C THR A 160 23.87 -30.32 -20.11
N ALA A 161 24.18 -31.10 -19.06
CA ALA A 161 23.83 -32.51 -18.99
C ALA A 161 22.30 -32.74 -18.97
N ILE A 162 21.54 -31.94 -18.22
CA ILE A 162 20.07 -32.07 -18.22
C ILE A 162 19.47 -31.60 -19.55
N GLN A 163 19.93 -30.50 -20.13
CA GLN A 163 19.45 -30.02 -21.42
C GLN A 163 19.75 -31.01 -22.56
N GLN A 164 20.87 -31.74 -22.49
CA GLN A 164 21.18 -32.84 -23.41
C GLN A 164 20.19 -34.01 -23.27
N LYS A 165 19.78 -34.37 -22.04
CA LYS A 165 18.76 -35.41 -21.82
C LYS A 165 17.38 -34.99 -22.35
N VAL A 166 17.04 -33.71 -22.24
CA VAL A 166 15.81 -33.15 -22.84
C VAL A 166 15.87 -33.16 -24.37
N GLY A 167 17.06 -32.92 -24.94
CA GLY A 167 17.27 -32.94 -26.37
C GLY A 167 16.39 -31.92 -27.12
N HIS A 168 15.76 -32.36 -28.20
CA HIS A 168 14.88 -31.54 -29.03
C HIS A 168 13.42 -31.53 -28.57
N ALA A 169 13.06 -32.19 -27.48
CA ALA A 169 11.70 -32.22 -26.96
C ALA A 169 11.30 -30.91 -26.24
N GLY A 170 12.27 -30.01 -25.98
CA GLY A 170 12.00 -28.68 -25.43
C GLY A 170 13.19 -28.03 -24.74
N ARG A 171 12.93 -27.29 -23.66
CA ARG A 171 13.90 -26.46 -22.95
C ARG A 171 13.81 -26.61 -21.43
N VAL A 172 14.99 -26.64 -20.82
CA VAL A 172 15.16 -26.58 -19.36
C VAL A 172 15.02 -25.14 -18.92
N ILE A 173 14.22 -24.92 -17.89
CA ILE A 173 14.03 -23.63 -17.24
C ILE A 173 14.99 -23.57 -16.05
N ALA A 174 15.83 -22.54 -15.94
CA ALA A 174 16.55 -22.29 -14.69
C ALA A 174 15.61 -21.59 -13.69
N GLY A 175 15.37 -22.21 -12.54
CA GLY A 175 14.31 -21.84 -11.59
C GLY A 175 14.79 -21.41 -10.20
N GLU A 176 16.11 -21.25 -10.00
CA GLU A 176 16.72 -20.88 -8.71
C GLU A 176 16.61 -19.40 -8.33
N PHE A 177 15.80 -18.64 -9.06
CA PHE A 177 15.67 -17.21 -8.92
C PHE A 177 14.43 -16.84 -8.13
N PHE A 178 14.52 -15.81 -7.32
CA PHE A 178 13.39 -15.31 -6.53
C PHE A 178 13.65 -13.86 -6.13
N SER A 179 12.56 -13.11 -5.99
CA SER A 179 12.59 -11.69 -5.71
C SER A 179 13.16 -11.40 -4.33
N PRO A 180 13.60 -10.16 -4.09
CA PRO A 180 14.00 -9.71 -2.76
C PRO A 180 12.89 -9.92 -1.71
N LEU A 181 11.63 -9.70 -2.06
CA LEU A 181 10.51 -9.95 -1.14
C LEU A 181 10.38 -11.43 -0.78
N LYS A 182 10.50 -12.33 -1.75
CA LYS A 182 10.49 -13.77 -1.51
C LYS A 182 11.68 -14.25 -0.66
N MET A 183 12.83 -13.58 -0.77
CA MET A 183 13.97 -13.86 0.11
C MET A 183 13.59 -13.68 1.57
N LEU A 184 12.92 -12.57 1.92
CA LEU A 184 12.47 -12.32 3.29
C LEU A 184 11.53 -13.45 3.77
N HIS A 185 10.58 -13.91 2.94
CA HIS A 185 9.70 -15.02 3.32
C HIS A 185 10.44 -16.31 3.66
N LEU A 186 11.52 -16.61 2.93
CA LEU A 186 12.31 -17.81 3.18
C LEU A 186 13.11 -17.71 4.47
N VAL A 187 13.61 -16.51 4.81
CA VAL A 187 14.47 -16.35 6.00
C VAL A 187 13.70 -16.06 7.29
N MET A 188 12.56 -15.36 7.23
CA MET A 188 11.85 -14.91 8.43
C MET A 188 10.36 -15.23 8.44
N ASP A 189 9.84 -16.03 7.50
CA ASP A 189 8.40 -16.30 7.34
C ASP A 189 7.58 -15.10 6.82
N PRO A 190 6.42 -15.34 6.19
CA PRO A 190 5.60 -14.26 5.61
C PRO A 190 5.09 -13.23 6.62
N ILE A 191 4.81 -13.65 7.86
CA ILE A 191 4.23 -12.80 8.89
C ILE A 191 5.28 -11.83 9.42
N GLN A 192 6.45 -12.34 9.84
CA GLN A 192 7.53 -11.45 10.30
C GLN A 192 8.02 -10.56 9.17
N THR A 193 7.99 -11.03 7.93
CA THR A 193 8.35 -10.20 6.76
C THR A 193 7.46 -8.96 6.68
N VAL A 194 6.14 -9.09 6.88
CA VAL A 194 5.23 -7.94 6.88
C VAL A 194 5.57 -6.99 8.04
N TYR A 195 5.81 -7.51 9.25
CA TYR A 195 6.23 -6.66 10.38
C TYR A 195 7.53 -5.91 10.09
N PHE A 196 8.52 -6.62 9.57
CA PHE A 196 9.83 -6.10 9.26
C PHE A 196 9.77 -4.98 8.21
N LEU A 197 8.99 -5.18 7.14
CA LEU A 197 8.81 -4.18 6.09
C LEU A 197 8.10 -2.92 6.60
N MET A 198 7.14 -3.06 7.52
CA MET A 198 6.40 -1.93 8.10
C MET A 198 7.23 -1.16 9.14
N GLU A 199 8.01 -1.85 9.96
CA GLU A 199 8.74 -1.23 11.07
C GLU A 199 10.14 -0.75 10.69
N LYS A 200 10.76 -1.39 9.70
CA LYS A 200 12.13 -1.13 9.26
C LYS A 200 12.24 -0.99 7.74
N PRO A 201 11.38 -0.19 7.05
CA PRO A 201 11.31 -0.15 5.59
C PRO A 201 12.64 0.22 4.92
N GLU A 202 13.38 1.19 5.48
CA GLU A 202 14.68 1.63 4.94
C GLU A 202 15.76 0.54 5.07
N PHE A 203 15.78 -0.15 6.21
CA PHE A 203 16.72 -1.24 6.43
C PHE A 203 16.35 -2.48 5.62
N ALA A 204 15.06 -2.77 5.47
CA ALA A 204 14.62 -3.80 4.54
C ALA A 204 15.11 -3.48 3.13
N LYS A 205 14.94 -2.25 2.65
CA LYS A 205 15.40 -1.83 1.32
C LYS A 205 16.89 -2.07 1.09
N SER A 206 17.75 -1.80 2.09
CA SER A 206 19.19 -2.08 1.95
C SER A 206 19.49 -3.57 1.82
N LEU A 207 18.79 -4.43 2.55
CA LEU A 207 18.92 -5.90 2.40
C LEU A 207 18.43 -6.38 1.03
N LEU A 208 17.33 -5.81 0.55
CA LEU A 208 16.73 -6.17 -0.73
C LEU A 208 17.65 -5.82 -1.89
N ASP A 209 18.31 -4.66 -1.85
CA ASP A 209 19.33 -4.27 -2.82
C ASP A 209 20.52 -5.24 -2.84
N LEU A 210 20.97 -5.72 -1.68
CA LEU A 210 22.05 -6.71 -1.59
C LEU A 210 21.67 -8.04 -2.25
N HIS A 211 20.47 -8.54 -1.95
CA HIS A 211 19.95 -9.79 -2.54
C HIS A 211 19.69 -9.64 -4.05
N GLU A 212 19.08 -8.53 -4.48
CA GLU A 212 18.85 -8.24 -5.90
C GLU A 212 20.17 -8.29 -6.67
N ASN A 213 21.21 -7.61 -6.18
CA ASN A 213 22.51 -7.61 -6.84
C ASN A 213 23.12 -9.01 -6.97
N ALA A 214 23.00 -9.85 -5.94
CA ALA A 214 23.51 -11.22 -5.96
C ALA A 214 22.71 -12.13 -6.92
N GLN A 215 21.39 -11.98 -6.99
CA GLN A 215 20.54 -12.72 -7.94
C GLN A 215 20.77 -12.26 -9.39
N LEU A 216 20.91 -10.96 -9.64
CA LEU A 216 21.21 -10.43 -10.97
C LEU A 216 22.60 -10.87 -11.46
N ASP A 217 23.57 -11.03 -10.55
CA ASP A 217 24.85 -11.66 -10.89
C ASP A 217 24.66 -13.11 -11.36
N LEU A 218 23.87 -13.91 -10.62
CA LEU A 218 23.54 -15.27 -11.04
C LEU A 218 22.81 -15.32 -12.38
N VAL A 219 21.90 -14.38 -12.64
CA VAL A 219 21.20 -14.26 -13.94
C VAL A 219 22.22 -14.09 -15.06
N LYS A 220 23.19 -13.19 -14.88
CA LYS A 220 24.29 -12.97 -15.85
C LYS A 220 25.12 -14.24 -16.05
N GLN A 221 25.49 -14.93 -14.97
CA GLN A 221 26.22 -16.20 -15.06
C GLN A 221 25.45 -17.24 -15.89
N CYS A 222 24.14 -17.37 -15.67
CA CYS A 222 23.29 -18.33 -16.37
C CYS A 222 23.16 -18.02 -17.86
N VAL A 223 22.85 -16.79 -18.23
CA VAL A 223 22.68 -16.42 -19.65
C VAL A 223 24.01 -16.49 -20.42
N ASN A 224 25.12 -16.08 -19.80
CA ASN A 224 26.47 -16.26 -20.35
C ASN A 224 26.86 -17.75 -20.44
N GLY A 225 26.31 -18.55 -19.53
CA GLY A 225 26.41 -20.00 -19.50
C GLY A 225 25.60 -20.72 -20.59
N GLY A 226 24.73 -20.01 -21.31
CA GLY A 226 23.90 -20.56 -22.39
C GLY A 226 22.47 -20.92 -21.98
N VAL A 227 22.02 -20.53 -20.79
CA VAL A 227 20.63 -20.69 -20.37
C VAL A 227 19.73 -19.80 -21.24
N LYS A 228 18.66 -20.38 -21.78
CA LYS A 228 17.72 -19.66 -22.68
C LYS A 228 16.45 -19.20 -21.99
N VAL A 229 16.16 -19.74 -20.82
CA VAL A 229 14.88 -19.57 -20.13
C VAL A 229 15.14 -19.53 -18.64
N ILE A 230 14.84 -18.39 -18.01
CA ILE A 230 15.02 -18.15 -16.57
C ILE A 230 13.67 -17.79 -15.94
N MET A 231 13.37 -18.39 -14.80
CA MET A 231 12.13 -18.18 -14.06
C MET A 231 12.42 -17.71 -12.65
N ALA A 232 11.78 -16.61 -12.24
CA ALA A 232 11.68 -16.24 -10.84
C ALA A 232 10.50 -16.96 -10.17
N MET A 233 10.72 -17.44 -8.93
CA MET A 233 9.83 -18.29 -8.15
C MET A 233 9.32 -17.54 -6.93
N ASP A 234 8.21 -16.83 -7.08
CA ASP A 234 7.70 -15.93 -6.06
C ASP A 234 6.32 -16.33 -5.53
N ASN A 235 6.09 -16.04 -4.25
CA ASN A 235 4.78 -16.09 -3.62
C ASN A 235 4.35 -14.65 -3.39
N LEU A 236 3.53 -14.11 -4.28
CA LEU A 236 3.11 -12.70 -4.27
C LEU A 236 1.62 -12.59 -3.94
N ASP A 237 1.10 -13.49 -3.11
CA ASP A 237 -0.33 -13.51 -2.80
C ASP A 237 -0.80 -12.14 -2.30
N THR A 238 -1.80 -11.56 -2.97
CA THR A 238 -2.25 -10.18 -2.69
C THR A 238 -2.83 -10.04 -1.29
N MET A 239 -3.16 -11.14 -0.61
CA MET A 239 -3.55 -11.10 0.80
C MET A 239 -2.42 -10.65 1.73
N PHE A 240 -1.16 -10.86 1.37
CA PHE A 240 0.01 -10.45 2.18
C PHE A 240 0.83 -9.35 1.51
N HIS A 241 0.82 -9.30 0.18
CA HIS A 241 1.61 -8.35 -0.60
C HIS A 241 0.73 -7.67 -1.63
N SER A 242 0.21 -6.51 -1.25
CA SER A 242 -0.53 -5.66 -2.16
C SER A 242 0.35 -5.26 -3.35
N PRO A 243 -0.26 -4.70 -4.41
CA PRO A 243 0.48 -4.26 -5.57
C PRO A 243 1.64 -3.28 -5.22
N ASP A 244 1.46 -2.46 -4.18
CA ASP A 244 2.49 -1.53 -3.69
C ASP A 244 3.74 -2.24 -3.16
N TYR A 245 3.61 -3.42 -2.51
CA TYR A 245 4.77 -4.18 -2.04
C TYR A 245 5.55 -4.78 -3.21
N VAL A 246 4.84 -5.27 -4.23
CA VAL A 246 5.49 -5.80 -5.44
C VAL A 246 6.24 -4.69 -6.15
N GLU A 247 5.62 -3.53 -6.31
CA GLU A 247 6.23 -2.33 -6.92
C GLU A 247 7.49 -1.90 -6.16
N ASN A 248 7.38 -1.73 -4.85
CA ASN A 248 8.47 -1.16 -4.03
C ASN A 248 9.64 -2.13 -3.80
N TYR A 249 9.39 -3.45 -3.79
CA TYR A 249 10.38 -4.43 -3.30
C TYR A 249 10.72 -5.56 -4.27
N SER A 250 10.02 -5.69 -5.40
CA SER A 250 10.28 -6.77 -6.37
C SER A 250 10.35 -6.32 -7.83
N ALA A 251 9.64 -5.26 -8.23
CA ALA A 251 9.56 -4.82 -9.62
C ALA A 251 10.94 -4.53 -10.24
N SER A 252 11.81 -3.81 -9.52
CA SER A 252 13.19 -3.52 -9.94
C SER A 252 13.96 -4.80 -10.33
N PHE A 253 13.85 -5.88 -9.55
CA PHE A 253 14.53 -7.13 -9.85
C PHE A 253 14.00 -7.74 -11.15
N TYR A 254 12.67 -7.79 -11.32
CA TYR A 254 12.05 -8.35 -12.51
C TYR A 254 12.44 -7.59 -13.78
N GLU A 255 12.41 -6.25 -13.74
CA GLU A 255 12.79 -5.40 -14.87
C GLU A 255 14.25 -5.61 -15.27
N LYS A 256 15.16 -5.61 -14.29
CA LYS A 256 16.60 -5.77 -14.53
C LYS A 256 16.93 -7.19 -15.01
N ALA A 257 16.35 -8.22 -14.39
CA ALA A 257 16.56 -9.61 -14.79
C ALA A 257 16.04 -9.87 -16.19
N SER A 258 14.84 -9.36 -16.51
CA SER A 258 14.24 -9.42 -17.85
C SER A 258 15.12 -8.75 -18.89
N THR A 259 15.62 -7.55 -18.58
CA THR A 259 16.54 -6.80 -19.45
C THR A 259 17.81 -7.59 -19.74
N ILE A 260 18.45 -8.16 -18.72
CA ILE A 260 19.67 -8.98 -18.87
C ILE A 260 19.39 -10.22 -19.73
N CYS A 261 18.27 -10.91 -19.48
CA CYS A 261 17.89 -12.09 -20.26
C CYS A 261 17.66 -11.74 -21.73
N HIS A 262 16.86 -10.72 -22.00
CA HIS A 262 16.54 -10.30 -23.37
C HIS A 262 17.78 -9.85 -24.14
N ALA A 263 18.69 -9.12 -23.50
CA ALA A 263 19.96 -8.71 -24.12
C ALA A 263 20.84 -9.91 -24.55
N ALA A 264 20.73 -11.04 -23.84
CA ALA A 264 21.43 -12.28 -24.16
C ALA A 264 20.62 -13.24 -25.07
N GLY A 265 19.45 -12.83 -25.56
CA GLY A 265 18.55 -13.66 -26.36
C GLY A 265 17.91 -14.81 -25.57
N ALA A 266 17.81 -14.67 -24.24
CA ALA A 266 17.06 -15.54 -23.34
C ALA A 266 15.70 -14.90 -22.97
N LYS A 267 14.81 -15.66 -22.33
CA LYS A 267 13.53 -15.17 -21.81
C LYS A 267 13.49 -15.23 -20.30
N PHE A 268 12.84 -14.25 -19.69
CA PHE A 268 12.57 -14.18 -18.25
C PHE A 268 11.06 -14.20 -17.99
N PHE A 269 10.64 -14.87 -16.93
CA PHE A 269 9.23 -14.94 -16.54
C PHE A 269 9.13 -15.14 -15.03
N ILE A 270 7.99 -14.71 -14.50
CA ILE A 270 7.71 -14.75 -13.07
C ILE A 270 6.65 -15.82 -12.87
N HIS A 271 6.95 -16.78 -12.01
CA HIS A 271 5.95 -17.64 -11.41
C HIS A 271 5.50 -17.02 -10.10
N ALA A 272 4.30 -16.47 -10.08
CA ALA A 272 3.71 -15.87 -8.88
C ALA A 272 2.57 -16.77 -8.35
N CYS A 273 2.81 -17.45 -7.23
CA CYS A 273 1.78 -18.22 -6.52
C CYS A 273 0.83 -17.30 -5.75
N GLY A 274 -0.42 -17.73 -5.56
CA GLY A 274 -1.42 -17.05 -4.73
C GLY A 274 -2.51 -16.33 -5.51
N ASN A 275 -3.39 -15.60 -4.81
CA ASN A 275 -4.40 -14.76 -5.45
C ASN A 275 -3.73 -13.54 -6.10
N GLN A 276 -3.66 -13.49 -7.43
CA GLN A 276 -2.93 -12.44 -8.16
C GLN A 276 -3.84 -11.37 -8.78
N LYS A 277 -5.17 -11.47 -8.63
CA LYS A 277 -6.13 -10.63 -9.37
C LYS A 277 -5.83 -9.13 -9.25
N GLU A 278 -5.39 -8.67 -8.08
CA GLU A 278 -5.08 -7.26 -7.82
C GLU A 278 -3.67 -6.83 -8.29
N ASN A 279 -2.75 -7.79 -8.46
CA ASN A 279 -1.43 -7.53 -9.04
C ASN A 279 -1.45 -7.49 -10.57
N LEU A 280 -2.47 -8.09 -11.21
CA LEU A 280 -2.61 -8.12 -12.67
C LEU A 280 -2.65 -6.73 -13.32
N PRO A 281 -3.31 -5.69 -12.76
CA PRO A 281 -3.25 -4.32 -13.27
C PRO A 281 -1.84 -3.67 -13.25
N ILE A 282 -0.98 -3.98 -12.27
CA ILE A 282 0.42 -3.51 -12.27
C ILE A 282 1.21 -4.21 -13.38
N ILE A 283 0.97 -5.50 -13.61
CA ILE A 283 1.52 -6.24 -14.75
C ILE A 283 0.96 -5.67 -16.08
N ALA A 284 -0.27 -5.16 -16.07
CA ALA A 284 -0.93 -4.51 -17.20
C ALA A 284 -0.47 -3.06 -17.46
N SER A 285 0.44 -2.49 -16.64
CA SER A 285 1.09 -1.18 -16.89
C SER A 285 1.92 -1.11 -18.18
N CYS A 286 2.00 -2.22 -18.92
CA CYS A 286 2.58 -2.33 -20.25
C CYS A 286 1.77 -1.65 -21.38
N GLY A 287 0.64 -0.98 -21.08
CA GLY A 287 -0.25 -0.37 -22.06
C GLY A 287 -1.17 -1.41 -22.74
N VAL A 288 -2.17 -0.94 -23.48
CA VAL A 288 -3.13 -1.78 -24.22
C VAL A 288 -2.82 -1.70 -25.71
N GLY A 289 -2.11 -2.69 -26.24
CA GLY A 289 -1.68 -2.72 -27.64
C GLY A 289 -2.17 -3.96 -28.38
N THR A 290 -2.54 -3.80 -29.65
CA THR A 290 -2.75 -4.93 -30.58
C THR A 290 -1.89 -4.79 -31.82
N LEU A 291 -1.36 -5.91 -32.29
CA LEU A 291 -0.60 -6.02 -33.52
C LEU A 291 -1.38 -6.91 -34.51
N GLU A 292 -1.56 -6.46 -35.74
CA GLU A 292 -2.14 -7.27 -36.84
C GLU A 292 -3.46 -7.95 -36.46
N SER A 293 -4.38 -7.17 -35.87
CA SER A 293 -5.62 -7.67 -35.27
C SER A 293 -6.88 -7.11 -35.96
N ASP A 294 -7.99 -7.84 -35.82
CA ASP A 294 -9.37 -7.51 -36.24
C ASP A 294 -10.32 -7.89 -35.10
N TRP A 295 -11.53 -7.31 -35.08
CA TRP A 295 -12.54 -7.58 -34.04
C TRP A 295 -12.07 -7.34 -32.58
N VAL A 296 -11.51 -6.17 -32.31
CA VAL A 296 -10.93 -5.80 -31.00
C VAL A 296 -11.79 -4.79 -30.26
N GLN A 297 -11.97 -5.00 -28.95
CA GLN A 297 -12.64 -4.03 -28.06
C GLN A 297 -11.70 -3.63 -26.92
N MET A 298 -11.42 -2.34 -26.82
CA MET A 298 -10.62 -1.71 -25.77
C MET A 298 -11.52 -0.70 -25.06
N GLU A 299 -12.24 -1.16 -24.04
CA GLU A 299 -13.30 -0.37 -23.42
C GLU A 299 -13.18 -0.23 -21.91
N ASN A 300 -13.57 0.95 -21.40
CA ASN A 300 -13.66 1.24 -19.96
C ASN A 300 -12.32 1.08 -19.21
N ASN A 301 -11.20 1.32 -19.89
CA ASN A 301 -9.86 1.22 -19.30
C ASN A 301 -9.41 2.57 -18.74
N VAL A 302 -8.57 2.50 -17.70
CA VAL A 302 -7.82 3.65 -17.19
C VAL A 302 -6.34 3.32 -17.33
N VAL A 303 -5.67 3.94 -18.30
CA VAL A 303 -4.28 3.64 -18.69
C VAL A 303 -3.41 4.86 -18.40
N ARG A 304 -2.38 4.70 -17.59
CA ARG A 304 -1.55 5.82 -17.12
C ARG A 304 -0.07 5.52 -17.16
N ASN A 305 0.73 6.51 -17.53
CA ASN A 305 2.20 6.51 -17.41
C ASN A 305 2.89 5.32 -18.12
N CYS A 306 2.32 4.82 -19.21
CA CYS A 306 2.91 3.70 -19.95
C CYS A 306 3.90 4.18 -21.03
N CYS A 307 4.70 3.24 -21.55
CA CYS A 307 5.54 3.38 -22.75
C CYS A 307 6.88 4.14 -22.61
N TRP A 308 7.25 4.55 -21.39
CA TRP A 308 8.41 5.42 -21.12
C TRP A 308 9.74 4.83 -21.60
N THR A 309 9.88 3.52 -21.52
CA THR A 309 11.13 2.81 -21.82
C THR A 309 11.07 1.94 -23.08
N ASN A 310 9.97 2.01 -23.84
CA ASN A 310 9.80 1.16 -25.02
C ASN A 310 10.62 1.68 -26.20
N ILE A 311 11.60 0.88 -26.66
CA ILE A 311 12.49 1.20 -27.78
C ILE A 311 11.79 1.25 -29.15
N TYR A 312 10.58 0.71 -29.23
CA TYR A 312 9.82 0.62 -30.48
C TYR A 312 8.88 1.81 -30.72
N GLY A 313 8.80 2.77 -29.79
CA GLY A 313 7.87 3.90 -29.89
C GLY A 313 6.43 3.44 -29.72
N SER A 314 5.91 3.46 -28.48
CA SER A 314 4.54 3.01 -28.18
C SER A 314 3.70 4.11 -27.52
N SER A 315 2.40 3.87 -27.46
CA SER A 315 1.38 4.76 -26.88
C SER A 315 0.55 3.99 -25.85
N ASN A 316 -0.15 4.68 -24.94
CA ASN A 316 -0.90 4.03 -23.84
C ASN A 316 -1.91 3.00 -24.39
N ILE A 317 -2.67 3.39 -25.41
CA ILE A 317 -3.59 2.51 -26.13
C ILE A 317 -3.23 2.58 -27.62
N GLY A 318 -3.09 1.43 -28.28
CA GLY A 318 -2.59 1.40 -29.64
C GLY A 318 -3.06 0.22 -30.48
N THR A 319 -3.29 0.46 -31.76
CA THR A 319 -3.38 -0.59 -32.78
C THR A 319 -2.25 -0.39 -33.77
N LEU A 320 -1.54 -1.45 -34.12
CA LEU A 320 -0.49 -1.43 -35.13
C LEU A 320 -0.78 -2.48 -36.19
N GLY A 321 -0.89 -2.09 -37.45
CA GLY A 321 -0.93 -3.06 -38.54
C GLY A 321 -2.26 -3.80 -38.69
N ALA A 322 -3.41 -3.23 -38.30
CA ALA A 322 -4.71 -3.92 -38.32
C ALA A 322 -4.93 -4.71 -39.64
N ALA A 323 -5.33 -5.97 -39.54
CA ALA A 323 -5.37 -6.91 -40.67
C ALA A 323 -6.76 -7.52 -40.82
N ASN A 324 -7.24 -7.82 -42.02
CA ASN A 324 -8.59 -8.38 -42.20
C ASN A 324 -8.59 -9.88 -41.88
N PHE A 325 -9.47 -10.32 -40.98
CA PHE A 325 -9.68 -11.75 -40.69
C PHE A 325 -10.88 -12.33 -41.44
N ASP A 326 -11.73 -11.46 -41.96
CA ASP A 326 -12.84 -11.80 -42.85
C ASP A 326 -13.05 -10.67 -43.89
N SER A 327 -13.97 -10.88 -44.81
CA SER A 327 -14.28 -9.94 -45.91
C SER A 327 -15.48 -9.03 -45.65
N SER A 328 -16.05 -9.03 -44.44
CA SER A 328 -17.17 -8.16 -44.13
C SER A 328 -16.70 -6.68 -44.08
N VAL A 329 -17.59 -5.76 -44.38
CA VAL A 329 -17.37 -4.31 -44.22
C VAL A 329 -18.47 -3.68 -43.36
N ASP A 330 -19.31 -4.53 -42.75
CA ASP A 330 -20.44 -4.10 -41.95
C ASP A 330 -19.98 -3.93 -40.49
N ASN A 331 -20.23 -2.73 -39.93
CA ASN A 331 -19.96 -2.32 -38.55
C ASN A 331 -18.50 -1.97 -38.19
N TYR A 332 -18.32 -1.40 -37.00
CA TYR A 332 -17.01 -1.15 -36.41
C TYR A 332 -16.41 -2.45 -35.89
N ARG A 333 -15.16 -2.71 -36.29
CA ARG A 333 -14.41 -3.91 -35.91
C ARG A 333 -13.41 -3.65 -34.80
N ILE A 334 -12.88 -2.45 -34.73
CA ILE A 334 -12.03 -2.02 -33.62
C ILE A 334 -12.78 -0.93 -32.87
N LEU A 335 -13.07 -1.19 -31.60
CA LEU A 335 -13.80 -0.30 -30.71
C LEU A 335 -12.85 0.15 -29.59
N ILE A 336 -12.53 1.43 -29.52
CA ILE A 336 -11.74 2.04 -28.45
C ILE A 336 -12.64 3.05 -27.74
N ARG A 337 -13.29 2.64 -26.65
CA ARG A 337 -14.38 3.42 -26.05
C ARG A 337 -14.29 3.61 -24.55
N ASN A 338 -14.77 4.76 -24.08
CA ASN A 338 -14.92 5.05 -22.65
C ASN A 338 -13.61 4.91 -21.84
N ASN A 339 -12.44 5.15 -22.45
CA ASN A 339 -11.16 5.02 -21.77
C ASN A 339 -10.67 6.37 -21.23
N ILE A 340 -9.90 6.32 -20.14
CA ILE A 340 -9.15 7.45 -19.61
C ILE A 340 -7.66 7.16 -19.82
N SER A 341 -6.96 8.00 -20.58
CA SER A 341 -5.54 7.84 -20.87
C SER A 341 -4.72 9.07 -20.47
N SER A 342 -3.71 8.90 -19.64
CA SER A 342 -2.82 10.00 -19.24
C SER A 342 -1.35 9.65 -19.09
N GLY A 343 -0.46 10.63 -19.22
CA GLY A 343 0.95 10.48 -18.88
C GLY A 343 1.76 9.55 -19.79
N ALA A 344 1.25 9.15 -20.95
CA ALA A 344 2.03 8.38 -21.93
C ALA A 344 3.28 9.19 -22.32
N ARG A 345 4.46 8.58 -22.34
CA ARG A 345 5.69 9.24 -22.83
C ARG A 345 6.62 8.20 -23.40
N SER A 346 7.50 8.58 -24.31
CA SER A 346 8.65 7.76 -24.71
C SER A 346 9.95 8.52 -24.41
N ASN A 347 10.89 7.86 -23.76
CA ASN A 347 12.22 8.41 -23.46
C ASN A 347 13.30 7.88 -24.41
N PHE A 348 12.96 6.95 -25.31
CA PHE A 348 13.89 6.35 -26.24
C PHE A 348 13.63 6.81 -27.67
N LYS A 349 14.72 7.07 -28.39
CA LYS A 349 14.67 7.38 -29.81
C LYS A 349 14.56 6.09 -30.60
N CYS A 350 13.47 5.91 -31.35
CA CYS A 350 13.34 4.80 -32.29
C CYS A 350 13.97 5.18 -33.64
N ASN A 351 14.42 4.18 -34.39
CA ASN A 351 14.96 4.38 -35.73
C ASN A 351 13.83 4.39 -36.76
N VAL A 352 13.49 5.57 -37.28
CA VAL A 352 12.53 5.72 -38.37
C VAL A 352 13.25 6.26 -39.60
N ASP A 353 13.23 5.46 -40.68
CA ASP A 353 13.86 5.78 -41.96
C ASP A 353 15.36 6.16 -41.84
N GLY A 354 16.09 5.53 -40.91
CA GLY A 354 17.51 5.78 -40.67
C GLY A 354 17.81 6.90 -39.66
N ASN A 355 16.79 7.54 -39.09
CA ASN A 355 16.93 8.63 -38.12
C ASN A 355 16.40 8.22 -36.74
N TYR A 356 17.24 8.40 -35.72
CA TYR A 356 16.85 8.15 -34.33
C TYR A 356 16.14 9.38 -33.73
N ARG A 357 14.84 9.27 -33.47
CA ARG A 357 14.05 10.32 -32.81
C ARG A 357 12.94 9.73 -31.95
N ILE A 358 12.41 10.51 -31.02
CA ILE A 358 11.18 10.16 -30.32
C ILE A 358 10.03 10.32 -31.33
N THR A 359 9.15 9.33 -31.41
CA THR A 359 8.02 9.32 -32.37
C THR A 359 6.67 9.17 -31.69
N ASP A 360 6.63 8.59 -30.50
CA ASP A 360 5.39 8.16 -29.85
C ASP A 360 5.36 8.52 -28.36
N GLY A 361 4.24 8.21 -27.75
CA GLY A 361 3.83 8.68 -26.43
C GLY A 361 2.42 9.24 -26.43
N ASN A 362 1.56 8.78 -27.36
CA ASN A 362 0.19 9.26 -27.49
C ASN A 362 -0.70 8.60 -26.43
N GLY A 363 -1.84 9.22 -26.14
CA GLY A 363 -2.88 8.58 -25.33
C GLY A 363 -3.49 7.38 -26.06
N ILE A 364 -3.97 7.63 -27.28
CA ILE A 364 -4.51 6.61 -28.19
C ILE A 364 -3.84 6.78 -29.56
N ILE A 365 -3.35 5.69 -30.16
CA ILE A 365 -2.81 5.68 -31.52
C ILE A 365 -3.47 4.60 -32.39
N ILE A 366 -3.86 4.99 -33.61
CA ILE A 366 -4.31 4.08 -34.65
C ILE A 366 -3.21 4.11 -35.69
N ASP A 367 -2.39 3.07 -35.69
CA ASP A 367 -1.09 3.04 -36.35
C ASP A 367 -1.09 2.06 -37.52
N VAL A 368 -0.74 2.59 -38.69
CA VAL A 368 -0.57 1.89 -39.97
C VAL A 368 -1.58 0.77 -40.21
N ASN A 369 -2.70 1.07 -40.85
CA ASN A 369 -3.59 0.03 -41.42
C ASN A 369 -3.69 0.11 -42.96
N GLN A 370 -2.94 1.04 -43.55
CA GLN A 370 -2.69 1.12 -44.97
C GLN A 370 -1.58 0.14 -45.33
N ASN A 371 -1.72 -0.59 -46.45
CA ASN A 371 -0.69 -1.48 -46.99
C ASN A 371 0.51 -0.71 -47.57
N THR A 372 1.18 0.09 -46.73
CA THR A 372 2.20 1.08 -47.12
C THR A 372 3.52 0.90 -46.37
N SER A 373 3.57 0.04 -45.35
CA SER A 373 4.75 -0.15 -44.49
C SER A 373 5.13 -1.63 -44.26
N ASN A 374 4.84 -2.52 -45.23
CA ASN A 374 4.96 -3.99 -45.13
C ASN A 374 4.06 -4.64 -44.05
N ARG A 375 3.25 -3.87 -43.33
CA ARG A 375 2.28 -4.27 -42.33
C ARG A 375 1.12 -3.25 -42.32
N PRO A 376 -0.15 -3.68 -42.41
CA PRO A 376 -0.60 -5.02 -42.81
C PRO A 376 -0.17 -5.34 -44.26
N THR A 377 -0.16 -6.62 -44.63
CA THR A 377 0.16 -7.08 -46.00
C THR A 377 -0.92 -6.75 -47.03
N GLU A 378 -2.12 -6.41 -46.57
CA GLU A 378 -3.28 -6.01 -47.37
C GLU A 378 -3.95 -4.79 -46.75
N LEU A 379 -4.71 -4.01 -47.53
CA LEU A 379 -5.42 -2.85 -47.01
C LEU A 379 -6.48 -3.29 -46.01
N TYR A 380 -6.48 -2.73 -44.80
CA TYR A 380 -7.54 -2.97 -43.82
C TYR A 380 -8.86 -2.36 -44.31
N ILE A 381 -9.89 -3.18 -44.48
CA ILE A 381 -11.21 -2.76 -44.97
C ILE A 381 -12.20 -2.48 -43.83
N GLY A 382 -11.82 -2.87 -42.60
CA GLY A 382 -12.59 -2.65 -41.39
C GLY A 382 -12.60 -1.21 -40.92
N ARG A 383 -13.61 -0.83 -40.12
CA ARG A 383 -13.71 0.52 -39.54
C ARG A 383 -13.36 0.52 -38.05
N THR A 384 -12.60 1.52 -37.62
CA THR A 384 -12.22 1.76 -36.22
C THR A 384 -13.04 2.89 -35.61
N LEU A 385 -13.63 2.68 -34.44
CA LEU A 385 -14.34 3.70 -33.66
C LEU A 385 -13.54 4.05 -32.40
N VAL A 386 -13.25 5.33 -32.22
CA VAL A 386 -12.64 5.90 -31.03
C VAL A 386 -13.64 6.86 -30.38
N GLN A 387 -14.28 6.46 -29.29
CA GLN A 387 -15.44 7.18 -28.77
C GLN A 387 -15.46 7.38 -27.25
N ASN A 388 -15.90 8.56 -26.77
CA ASN A 388 -16.07 8.87 -25.34
C ASN A 388 -14.79 8.75 -24.49
N ASN A 389 -13.60 8.84 -25.10
CA ASN A 389 -12.35 8.75 -24.35
C ASN A 389 -11.93 10.12 -23.80
N VAL A 390 -11.24 10.11 -22.67
CA VAL A 390 -10.56 11.27 -22.11
C VAL A 390 -9.05 11.03 -22.19
N CYS A 391 -8.33 11.86 -22.94
CA CYS A 391 -6.88 11.77 -23.07
C CYS A 391 -6.24 13.08 -22.58
N PHE A 392 -5.38 13.03 -21.56
CA PHE A 392 -4.76 14.25 -21.04
C PHE A 392 -3.33 14.06 -20.57
N ASN A 393 -2.54 15.14 -20.65
CA ASN A 393 -1.15 15.15 -20.20
C ASN A 393 -0.29 14.00 -20.77
N ASN A 394 -0.56 13.59 -22.01
CA ASN A 394 0.30 12.66 -22.74
C ASN A 394 1.42 13.42 -23.45
N GLY A 395 2.58 12.79 -23.60
CA GLY A 395 3.78 13.35 -24.22
C GLY A 395 3.59 13.61 -25.72
N GLY A 396 2.93 12.69 -26.41
CA GLY A 396 2.42 12.86 -27.78
C GLY A 396 0.97 13.34 -27.80
N SER A 397 0.25 13.08 -28.90
CA SER A 397 -1.15 13.50 -29.05
C SER A 397 -2.06 12.82 -28.01
N GLY A 398 -3.24 13.40 -27.77
CA GLY A 398 -4.30 12.68 -27.07
C GLY A 398 -4.78 11.49 -27.90
N ILE A 399 -5.18 11.75 -29.15
CA ILE A 399 -5.61 10.74 -30.12
C ILE A 399 -4.92 10.99 -31.46
N HIS A 400 -4.28 9.96 -32.01
CA HIS A 400 -3.48 10.07 -33.23
C HIS A 400 -3.84 8.98 -34.24
N ALA A 401 -4.23 9.36 -35.46
CA ALA A 401 -4.40 8.44 -36.58
C ALA A 401 -3.22 8.63 -37.56
N VAL A 402 -2.36 7.62 -37.69
CA VAL A 402 -1.12 7.70 -38.46
C VAL A 402 -1.12 6.61 -39.53
N ARG A 403 -1.13 7.03 -40.80
CA ARG A 403 -1.27 6.14 -41.97
C ARG A 403 -2.45 5.18 -41.79
N ALA A 404 -3.56 5.74 -41.34
CA ALA A 404 -4.75 5.00 -40.95
C ALA A 404 -5.95 5.39 -41.83
N ASP A 405 -6.68 4.37 -42.28
CA ASP A 405 -7.89 4.47 -43.07
C ASP A 405 -9.11 4.03 -42.25
N HIS A 406 -10.29 4.57 -42.58
CA HIS A 406 -11.58 4.17 -42.01
C HIS A 406 -11.64 4.33 -40.47
N VAL A 407 -11.39 5.54 -39.97
CA VAL A 407 -11.36 5.83 -38.52
C VAL A 407 -12.35 6.92 -38.14
N ASP A 408 -13.23 6.64 -37.18
CA ASP A 408 -14.17 7.62 -36.64
C ASP A 408 -13.80 7.96 -35.19
N ILE A 409 -13.51 9.23 -34.92
CA ILE A 409 -13.09 9.77 -33.63
C ILE A 409 -14.19 10.71 -33.12
N ILE A 410 -15.01 10.21 -32.21
CA ILE A 410 -16.32 10.79 -31.88
C ILE A 410 -16.48 11.05 -30.38
N GLY A 411 -16.81 12.29 -29.98
CA GLY A 411 -17.21 12.56 -28.59
C GLY A 411 -16.09 12.39 -27.57
N ASN A 412 -14.83 12.59 -27.94
CA ASN A 412 -13.68 12.46 -27.03
C ASN A 412 -13.28 13.83 -26.46
N THR A 413 -12.58 13.82 -25.32
CA THR A 413 -11.96 15.02 -24.73
C THR A 413 -10.45 14.84 -24.69
N ALA A 414 -9.70 15.71 -25.38
CA ALA A 414 -8.26 15.77 -25.33
C ALA A 414 -7.80 17.06 -24.62
N TYR A 415 -7.09 16.95 -23.49
CA TYR A 415 -6.69 18.09 -22.68
C TYR A 415 -5.18 18.14 -22.41
N MET A 416 -4.52 19.23 -22.83
CA MET A 416 -3.12 19.51 -22.53
C MET A 416 -2.20 18.30 -22.79
N ASN A 417 -2.39 17.64 -23.92
CA ASN A 417 -1.45 16.63 -24.42
C ASN A 417 -0.27 17.32 -25.13
N SER A 418 0.57 16.55 -25.82
CA SER A 418 1.80 17.03 -26.44
C SER A 418 2.78 17.61 -25.43
N ALA A 419 2.86 17.00 -24.24
CA ALA A 419 3.72 17.44 -23.15
C ALA A 419 5.22 17.17 -23.40
N SER A 420 5.57 16.35 -24.41
CA SER A 420 6.96 16.11 -24.79
C SER A 420 7.40 17.14 -25.83
N PRO A 421 8.39 18.00 -25.54
CA PRO A 421 8.85 19.04 -26.47
C PRO A 421 9.45 18.48 -27.76
N GLU A 422 9.87 17.21 -27.76
CA GLU A 422 10.40 16.50 -28.93
C GLU A 422 9.30 16.14 -29.95
N LEU A 423 8.03 16.15 -29.53
CA LEU A 423 6.88 15.79 -30.34
C LEU A 423 6.02 17.03 -30.63
N GLN A 424 6.11 17.55 -31.85
CA GLN A 424 5.30 18.68 -32.32
C GLN A 424 3.91 18.20 -32.80
N TYR A 425 3.13 17.63 -31.88
CA TYR A 425 1.80 17.10 -32.17
C TYR A 425 0.69 17.98 -31.61
N SER A 426 -0.50 17.83 -32.17
CA SER A 426 -1.73 18.46 -31.65
C SER A 426 -2.48 17.52 -30.71
N PRO A 427 -3.37 18.03 -29.83
CA PRO A 427 -4.25 17.20 -29.01
C PRO A 427 -4.96 16.08 -29.79
N MET A 428 -5.37 16.35 -31.04
CA MET A 428 -5.75 15.32 -31.99
C MET A 428 -5.09 15.55 -33.35
N TYR A 429 -4.56 14.48 -33.93
CA TYR A 429 -3.62 14.56 -35.03
C TYR A 429 -3.88 13.46 -36.07
N THR A 430 -3.81 13.81 -37.36
CA THR A 430 -3.75 12.82 -38.45
C THR A 430 -2.51 13.00 -39.32
N TYR A 431 -1.90 11.87 -39.68
CA TYR A 431 -0.77 11.82 -40.60
C TYR A 431 -1.06 10.87 -41.76
N SER A 432 -1.04 11.37 -43.00
CA SER A 432 -1.15 10.57 -44.24
C SER A 432 -2.29 9.55 -44.23
N SER A 433 -3.50 9.96 -43.86
CA SER A 433 -4.65 9.08 -43.55
C SER A 433 -5.83 9.32 -44.50
N LYS A 434 -6.71 8.34 -44.68
CA LYS A 434 -7.90 8.46 -45.55
C LYS A 434 -9.21 8.09 -44.85
N ASP A 435 -10.29 8.81 -45.14
CA ASP A 435 -11.62 8.53 -44.55
C ASP A 435 -11.56 8.50 -43.00
N VAL A 436 -11.13 9.65 -42.44
CA VAL A 436 -11.04 9.88 -41.00
C VAL A 436 -12.02 10.98 -40.59
N LYS A 437 -12.82 10.74 -39.55
CA LYS A 437 -13.83 11.70 -39.07
C LYS A 437 -13.55 12.14 -37.64
N PHE A 438 -13.52 13.44 -37.39
CA PHE A 438 -13.47 14.05 -36.06
C PHE A 438 -14.80 14.74 -35.77
N ILE A 439 -15.61 14.17 -34.89
CA ILE A 439 -16.97 14.65 -34.65
C ILE A 439 -17.23 14.83 -33.16
N ASN A 440 -17.80 15.97 -32.75
CA ASN A 440 -18.21 16.22 -31.36
C ASN A 440 -17.06 16.12 -30.33
N ASN A 441 -15.80 16.36 -30.70
CA ASN A 441 -14.68 16.28 -29.76
C ASN A 441 -14.38 17.63 -29.09
N ILE A 442 -13.89 17.60 -27.85
CA ILE A 442 -13.23 18.76 -27.22
C ILE A 442 -11.72 18.59 -27.34
N MET A 443 -11.04 19.63 -27.82
CA MET A 443 -9.59 19.66 -27.95
C MET A 443 -9.04 20.91 -27.28
N VAL A 444 -8.19 20.71 -26.27
CA VAL A 444 -7.54 21.79 -25.53
C VAL A 444 -6.03 21.64 -25.64
N ALA A 445 -5.38 22.67 -26.19
CA ALA A 445 -3.93 22.76 -26.31
C ALA A 445 -3.37 23.84 -25.37
N PRO A 446 -2.09 23.72 -24.94
CA PRO A 446 -1.42 24.81 -24.22
C PRO A 446 -1.34 26.09 -25.07
N ILE A 447 -1.43 27.26 -24.42
CA ILE A 447 -1.17 28.56 -25.04
C ILE A 447 0.32 28.86 -24.78
N ALA A 448 1.17 28.86 -25.80
CA ALA A 448 2.61 29.03 -25.56
C ALA A 448 2.92 30.50 -25.19
N ASN A 449 3.72 30.69 -24.15
CA ASN A 449 4.30 31.98 -23.79
C ASN A 449 5.48 32.24 -24.75
N THR A 450 5.44 33.33 -25.53
CA THR A 450 6.35 33.60 -26.68
C THR A 450 7.85 33.72 -26.36
N SER A 451 8.27 33.43 -25.12
CA SER A 451 9.61 33.66 -24.59
C SER A 451 10.42 32.38 -24.34
N VAL A 452 9.80 31.21 -24.49
CA VAL A 452 10.46 29.90 -24.39
C VAL A 452 10.04 29.14 -25.65
N GLY A 453 10.98 28.59 -26.40
CA GLY A 453 10.75 28.00 -27.73
C GLY A 453 9.82 26.78 -27.74
N GLU A 454 8.54 26.99 -27.47
CA GLU A 454 7.49 25.99 -27.37
C GLU A 454 6.44 26.12 -28.49
N ILE A 455 5.98 24.94 -28.90
CA ILE A 455 5.05 24.51 -29.95
C ILE A 455 4.20 25.61 -30.61
N ALA A 456 4.55 25.92 -31.86
CA ALA A 456 3.76 26.72 -32.80
C ALA A 456 2.91 25.80 -33.70
N GLU A 457 2.06 24.94 -33.11
CA GLU A 457 1.20 24.02 -33.88
C GLU A 457 -0.29 24.25 -33.55
N PRO A 458 -1.21 24.02 -34.51
CA PRO A 458 -2.65 24.18 -34.31
C PRO A 458 -3.24 23.17 -33.33
N VAL A 459 -4.45 23.42 -32.80
CA VAL A 459 -5.15 22.52 -31.86
C VAL A 459 -5.58 21.20 -32.51
N ASN A 460 -5.68 21.17 -33.85
CA ASN A 460 -5.81 19.96 -34.67
C ASN A 460 -4.83 20.04 -35.85
N GLN A 461 -4.25 18.91 -36.27
CA GLN A 461 -3.24 18.91 -37.32
C GLN A 461 -3.51 17.83 -38.38
N LEU A 462 -3.30 18.23 -39.64
CA LEU A 462 -3.28 17.36 -40.82
C LEU A 462 -1.88 17.43 -41.43
N LYS A 463 -1.15 16.31 -41.49
CA LYS A 463 0.20 16.28 -42.07
C LYS A 463 0.33 15.14 -43.08
N GLY A 464 1.09 15.37 -44.15
CA GLY A 464 1.21 14.42 -45.27
C GLY A 464 -0.05 14.35 -46.16
N PRO A 465 -0.08 13.45 -47.15
CA PRO A 465 -1.21 13.30 -48.07
C PRO A 465 -2.42 12.69 -47.34
N ASN A 466 -3.39 13.54 -46.98
CA ASN A 466 -4.65 13.11 -46.39
C ASN A 466 -5.78 13.19 -47.42
N ASN A 467 -6.76 12.28 -47.33
CA ASN A 467 -7.90 12.25 -48.25
C ASN A 467 -9.20 11.99 -47.49
N GLN A 468 -10.27 12.75 -47.73
CA GLN A 468 -11.56 12.57 -47.03
C GLN A 468 -11.47 12.67 -45.49
N VAL A 469 -10.69 13.61 -44.96
CA VAL A 469 -10.70 13.92 -43.53
C VAL A 469 -11.78 14.95 -43.23
N THR A 470 -12.66 14.67 -42.28
CA THR A 470 -13.82 15.52 -41.95
C THR A 470 -13.75 15.98 -40.50
N PHE A 471 -13.91 17.29 -40.27
CA PHE A 471 -14.17 17.86 -38.95
C PHE A 471 -15.62 18.34 -38.89
N MET A 472 -16.31 18.06 -37.78
CA MET A 472 -17.69 18.51 -37.57
C MET A 472 -18.04 18.66 -36.09
N ASN A 473 -18.63 19.80 -35.71
CA ASN A 473 -19.13 20.07 -34.37
C ASN A 473 -18.12 19.83 -33.22
N ASN A 474 -16.83 20.06 -33.46
CA ASN A 474 -15.79 20.01 -32.44
C ASN A 474 -15.67 21.36 -31.70
N LEU A 475 -15.12 21.35 -30.49
CA LEU A 475 -14.79 22.55 -29.72
C LEU A 475 -13.27 22.62 -29.53
N TYR A 476 -12.67 23.73 -29.96
CA TYR A 476 -11.24 23.99 -29.81
C TYR A 476 -10.98 25.11 -28.80
N PHE A 477 -9.96 24.92 -27.96
CA PHE A 477 -9.50 25.94 -27.02
C PHE A 477 -7.98 25.92 -26.86
N GLY A 478 -7.38 27.12 -26.74
CA GLY A 478 -5.93 27.29 -26.67
C GLY A 478 -5.23 27.14 -28.03
N GLY A 479 -3.92 26.87 -28.01
CA GLY A 479 -3.06 26.81 -29.20
C GLY A 479 -2.74 28.20 -29.79
N ASN A 480 -1.63 28.27 -30.54
CA ASN A 480 -1.12 29.52 -31.11
C ASN A 480 -1.39 29.69 -32.61
N ILE A 481 -1.88 28.62 -33.26
CA ILE A 481 -2.26 28.62 -34.68
C ILE A 481 -3.75 28.27 -34.78
N ALA A 482 -4.45 28.98 -35.66
CA ALA A 482 -5.86 28.72 -35.92
C ALA A 482 -6.07 27.25 -36.36
N PRO A 483 -7.03 26.53 -35.76
CA PRO A 483 -7.31 25.15 -36.14
C PRO A 483 -7.92 25.08 -37.54
N THR A 484 -7.82 23.90 -38.16
CA THR A 484 -8.60 23.59 -39.37
C THR A 484 -10.06 23.41 -38.97
N MET A 485 -10.91 24.34 -39.41
CA MET A 485 -12.32 24.36 -39.02
C MET A 485 -13.18 23.52 -39.98
N GLY A 486 -14.04 22.69 -39.39
CA GLY A 486 -15.09 21.95 -40.07
C GLY A 486 -16.48 22.56 -39.90
N SER A 487 -17.50 21.85 -40.36
CA SER A 487 -18.90 22.29 -40.26
C SER A 487 -19.37 22.27 -38.81
N GLY A 488 -19.88 23.39 -38.29
CA GLY A 488 -20.42 23.47 -36.93
C GLY A 488 -19.38 23.47 -35.81
N ASP A 489 -18.09 23.44 -36.15
CA ASP A 489 -16.99 23.57 -35.19
C ASP A 489 -17.01 24.94 -34.49
N LYS A 490 -16.49 25.00 -33.25
CA LYS A 490 -16.49 26.20 -32.40
C LYS A 490 -15.13 26.45 -31.78
N LEU A 491 -14.85 27.73 -31.49
CA LEU A 491 -13.74 28.16 -30.64
C LEU A 491 -14.31 28.62 -29.30
N GLY A 492 -13.72 28.16 -28.19
CA GLY A 492 -14.12 28.63 -26.86
C GLY A 492 -13.66 27.71 -25.73
N ASP A 493 -13.44 28.30 -24.56
CA ASP A 493 -13.09 27.57 -23.34
C ASP A 493 -14.20 26.55 -23.01
N PRO A 494 -13.89 25.24 -22.89
CA PRO A 494 -14.88 24.22 -22.56
C PRO A 494 -15.48 24.37 -21.15
N LYS A 495 -14.90 25.21 -20.28
CA LYS A 495 -15.39 25.48 -18.92
C LYS A 495 -15.61 24.20 -18.11
N PHE A 496 -14.54 23.43 -17.93
CA PHE A 496 -14.56 22.24 -17.09
C PHE A 496 -14.71 22.56 -15.59
N ILE A 497 -15.24 21.62 -14.80
CA ILE A 497 -15.36 21.76 -13.34
C ILE A 497 -13.99 21.89 -12.68
N ASN A 498 -13.03 21.03 -13.03
CA ASN A 498 -11.65 21.11 -12.55
C ASN A 498 -10.65 20.65 -13.62
N ALA A 499 -10.28 21.56 -14.53
CA ALA A 499 -9.31 21.27 -15.58
C ALA A 499 -7.89 21.10 -14.99
N SER A 500 -7.38 19.87 -14.92
CA SER A 500 -6.05 19.58 -14.37
C SER A 500 -5.30 18.54 -15.21
N ILE A 501 -3.98 18.62 -15.20
CA ILE A 501 -3.08 17.58 -15.74
C ILE A 501 -2.77 16.49 -14.71
N ASP A 502 -3.10 16.73 -13.44
CA ASP A 502 -2.96 15.77 -12.35
C ASP A 502 -4.19 14.84 -12.34
N PRO A 503 -4.01 13.53 -12.60
CA PRO A 503 -5.10 12.57 -12.66
C PRO A 503 -5.87 12.39 -11.35
N SER A 504 -5.33 12.79 -10.20
CA SER A 504 -5.99 12.63 -8.89
C SER A 504 -7.09 13.66 -8.63
N VAL A 505 -7.06 14.80 -9.33
CA VAL A 505 -8.00 15.92 -9.14
C VAL A 505 -8.70 16.35 -10.43
N ALA A 506 -8.23 15.90 -11.60
CA ALA A 506 -8.79 16.28 -12.89
C ALA A 506 -10.28 15.88 -13.02
N ASP A 507 -11.12 16.86 -13.36
CA ASP A 507 -12.53 16.69 -13.65
C ASP A 507 -12.91 17.48 -14.90
N PHE A 508 -13.14 16.76 -16.00
CA PHE A 508 -13.47 17.31 -17.31
C PHE A 508 -14.99 17.37 -17.57
N HIS A 509 -15.82 17.25 -16.53
CA HIS A 509 -17.24 17.58 -16.64
C HIS A 509 -17.44 19.05 -16.97
N LEU A 510 -18.49 19.36 -17.73
CA LEU A 510 -18.82 20.72 -18.15
C LEU A 510 -19.51 21.50 -17.02
N THR A 511 -19.20 22.78 -16.88
CA THR A 511 -20.03 23.72 -16.11
C THR A 511 -21.19 24.24 -16.94
N SER A 512 -22.20 24.84 -16.31
CA SER A 512 -23.40 25.40 -16.97
C SER A 512 -23.11 26.44 -18.04
N SER A 513 -21.94 27.08 -17.97
CA SER A 513 -21.51 28.13 -18.90
C SER A 513 -20.77 27.60 -20.14
N SER A 514 -20.60 26.28 -20.25
CA SER A 514 -19.79 25.68 -21.30
C SER A 514 -20.42 25.87 -22.70
N PRO A 515 -19.64 26.29 -23.71
CA PRO A 515 -20.09 26.36 -25.10
C PRO A 515 -20.22 24.96 -25.76
N ALA A 516 -19.76 23.89 -25.09
CA ALA A 516 -19.93 22.51 -25.55
C ALA A 516 -21.36 21.99 -25.38
N ILE A 517 -22.16 22.63 -24.52
CA ILE A 517 -23.52 22.21 -24.20
C ILE A 517 -24.42 22.41 -25.43
N ALA A 518 -25.23 21.39 -25.75
CA ALA A 518 -26.20 21.35 -26.83
C ALA A 518 -25.65 21.86 -28.18
N SER A 519 -24.42 21.47 -28.50
CA SER A 519 -23.67 22.01 -29.64
C SER A 519 -23.14 20.94 -30.59
N GLY A 520 -23.37 19.66 -30.28
CA GLY A 520 -22.94 18.53 -31.09
C GLY A 520 -23.85 18.22 -32.28
N ALA A 521 -23.32 17.48 -33.25
CA ALA A 521 -24.02 16.99 -34.43
C ALA A 521 -25.16 16.02 -34.07
N THR A 522 -26.25 16.03 -34.85
CA THR A 522 -27.50 15.28 -34.58
C THR A 522 -27.89 14.20 -35.58
N SER A 523 -27.32 14.20 -36.78
CA SER A 523 -27.69 13.30 -37.88
C SER A 523 -26.87 12.01 -37.82
N GLU A 524 -27.49 10.89 -37.39
CA GLU A 524 -26.96 9.52 -37.23
C GLU A 524 -26.62 9.13 -35.77
N TRP A 525 -27.01 7.90 -35.38
CA TRP A 525 -26.76 7.33 -34.04
C TRP A 525 -25.26 7.23 -33.74
N MET A 526 -24.48 7.02 -34.80
CA MET A 526 -23.04 6.82 -34.77
C MET A 526 -22.27 8.02 -34.20
N TYR A 527 -22.72 9.24 -34.49
CA TYR A 527 -22.10 10.49 -34.02
C TYR A 527 -22.57 10.94 -32.65
N ASN A 528 -23.58 10.27 -32.09
CA ASN A 528 -24.16 10.60 -30.79
C ASN A 528 -24.33 9.31 -29.97
N PRO A 529 -23.28 8.86 -29.26
CA PRO A 529 -23.39 7.69 -28.42
C PRO A 529 -24.51 7.90 -27.42
N ARG A 530 -25.35 6.87 -27.23
CA ARG A 530 -26.50 6.95 -26.32
C ARG A 530 -26.08 7.41 -24.93
N MET A 531 -24.93 6.94 -24.49
CA MET A 531 -24.34 7.22 -23.18
C MET A 531 -23.05 8.03 -23.33
N ASP A 532 -22.81 8.96 -22.41
CA ASP A 532 -21.50 9.56 -22.21
C ASP A 532 -20.57 8.62 -21.40
N LEU A 533 -19.36 9.10 -21.07
CA LEU A 533 -18.38 8.34 -20.30
C LEU A 533 -18.87 7.96 -18.88
N ASP A 534 -19.77 8.75 -18.29
CA ASP A 534 -20.39 8.51 -16.98
C ASP A 534 -21.58 7.53 -17.05
N GLY A 535 -21.95 7.07 -18.25
CA GLY A 535 -23.18 6.30 -18.43
C GLY A 535 -24.44 7.15 -18.33
N LYS A 536 -24.38 8.46 -18.61
CA LYS A 536 -25.55 9.35 -18.68
C LYS A 536 -26.06 9.45 -20.11
N GLU A 537 -27.39 9.50 -20.27
CA GLU A 537 -27.98 9.67 -21.60
C GLU A 537 -27.72 11.07 -22.16
N ARG A 538 -27.09 11.15 -23.35
CA ARG A 538 -26.76 12.43 -24.01
C ARG A 538 -27.98 13.20 -24.56
N ARG A 539 -29.17 12.60 -24.58
CA ARG A 539 -30.41 13.19 -25.14
C ARG A 539 -31.53 13.24 -24.11
N VAL A 540 -31.45 14.18 -23.17
CA VAL A 540 -32.62 14.52 -22.33
C VAL A 540 -33.41 15.66 -22.99
N GLY A 541 -34.64 15.38 -23.45
CA GLY A 541 -35.62 16.42 -23.80
C GLY A 541 -35.50 17.10 -25.17
N GLY A 542 -34.90 16.45 -26.19
CA GLY A 542 -34.92 16.95 -27.57
C GLY A 542 -33.88 18.03 -27.92
N LYS A 543 -32.91 18.28 -27.05
CA LYS A 543 -31.76 19.17 -27.31
C LYS A 543 -30.68 18.44 -28.16
N PHE A 544 -29.85 19.22 -28.86
CA PHE A 544 -28.61 18.73 -29.49
C PHE A 544 -27.71 18.07 -28.41
N PRO A 545 -26.89 17.06 -28.73
CA PRO A 545 -25.97 16.48 -27.75
C PRO A 545 -24.86 17.45 -27.36
N ASP A 546 -24.23 17.18 -26.22
CA ASP A 546 -23.03 17.91 -25.79
C ASP A 546 -21.78 17.39 -26.52
N ILE A 547 -20.84 18.31 -26.79
CA ILE A 547 -19.52 18.01 -27.35
C ILE A 547 -18.62 17.48 -26.22
N GLY A 548 -17.76 16.49 -26.51
CA GLY A 548 -16.77 15.92 -25.58
C GLY A 548 -17.22 14.62 -24.91
N ALA A 549 -16.38 14.08 -24.03
CA ALA A 549 -16.58 12.77 -23.40
C ALA A 549 -17.73 12.71 -22.37
N TYR A 550 -18.10 13.85 -21.79
CA TYR A 550 -19.14 13.97 -20.76
C TYR A 550 -20.30 14.85 -21.25
N CYS A 551 -21.50 14.61 -20.73
CA CYS A 551 -22.65 15.50 -20.88
C CYS A 551 -22.91 16.33 -19.61
N TYR A 552 -23.46 17.51 -19.79
CA TYR A 552 -23.86 18.42 -18.75
C TYR A 552 -25.24 18.06 -18.17
N SER A 553 -25.37 18.12 -16.84
CA SER A 553 -26.63 17.90 -16.13
C SER A 553 -26.82 18.96 -15.03
N GLU A 554 -27.87 19.78 -15.12
CA GLU A 554 -28.28 20.72 -14.06
C GLU A 554 -28.88 19.95 -12.89
N THR A 555 -28.22 19.97 -11.73
CA THR A 555 -28.79 19.49 -10.46
C THR A 555 -29.15 20.70 -9.58
N LYS A 556 -30.34 20.67 -8.95
CA LYS A 556 -30.83 21.73 -8.06
C LYS A 556 -30.13 21.65 -6.70
N GLN A 557 -29.65 22.78 -6.18
CA GLN A 557 -29.04 22.82 -4.86
C GLN A 557 -30.07 22.54 -3.75
N GLN A 558 -29.62 21.87 -2.69
CA GLN A 558 -30.43 21.53 -1.52
C GLN A 558 -29.65 21.78 -0.22
N LYS A 559 -30.39 22.01 0.87
CA LYS A 559 -29.81 22.35 2.19
C LYS A 559 -30.40 21.47 3.27
N ILE A 560 -29.54 20.95 4.15
CA ILE A 560 -29.92 20.25 5.39
C ILE A 560 -30.09 21.27 6.52
N THR A 561 -31.16 21.12 7.29
CA THR A 561 -31.39 21.77 8.58
C THR A 561 -31.35 20.70 9.66
N PHE A 562 -30.43 20.82 10.63
CA PHE A 562 -30.30 19.88 11.74
C PHE A 562 -29.92 20.63 13.03
N ASN A 563 -30.86 20.69 13.98
CA ASN A 563 -30.74 21.49 15.20
C ASN A 563 -29.85 20.83 16.26
N PRO A 564 -29.24 21.60 17.19
CA PRO A 564 -28.43 21.06 18.27
C PRO A 564 -29.15 20.02 19.13
N LEU A 565 -28.41 19.01 19.60
CA LEU A 565 -28.93 17.93 20.42
C LEU A 565 -28.77 18.26 21.92
N PRO A 566 -29.75 17.93 22.77
CA PRO A 566 -29.63 18.13 24.22
C PRO A 566 -28.69 17.07 24.85
N ASN A 567 -28.09 17.41 25.99
CA ASN A 567 -27.31 16.47 26.80
C ASN A 567 -28.19 15.33 27.33
N LYS A 568 -27.58 14.16 27.56
CA LYS A 568 -28.27 12.92 27.96
C LYS A 568 -27.57 12.20 29.10
N ALA A 569 -28.29 11.31 29.76
CA ALA A 569 -27.76 10.34 30.70
C ALA A 569 -27.58 8.96 30.04
N PRO A 570 -26.70 8.08 30.55
CA PRO A 570 -26.48 6.74 29.99
C PRO A 570 -27.73 5.83 30.05
N THR A 571 -28.71 6.20 30.89
CA THR A 571 -29.97 5.48 31.10
C THR A 571 -31.15 6.10 30.34
N ASP A 572 -30.94 7.18 29.59
CA ASP A 572 -32.02 7.82 28.83
C ASP A 572 -32.48 6.91 27.68
N ALA A 573 -33.80 6.90 27.43
CA ALA A 573 -34.40 6.11 26.35
C ALA A 573 -34.08 6.67 24.95
N ASP A 574 -34.21 5.81 23.94
CA ASP A 574 -33.99 6.15 22.54
C ASP A 574 -34.86 7.32 22.08
N PHE A 575 -34.31 8.17 21.21
CA PHE A 575 -35.01 9.34 20.70
C PHE A 575 -34.75 9.59 19.21
N THR A 576 -35.75 10.12 18.50
CA THR A 576 -35.68 10.32 17.05
C THR A 576 -34.93 11.61 16.69
N LEU A 577 -34.15 11.56 15.59
CA LEU A 577 -33.50 12.74 15.01
C LEU A 577 -34.46 13.48 14.05
N THR A 578 -34.50 14.81 14.12
CA THR A 578 -35.51 15.63 13.41
C THR A 578 -34.91 16.60 12.39
N GLY A 579 -33.79 16.24 11.74
CA GLY A 579 -33.27 17.01 10.61
C GLY A 579 -34.17 16.92 9.37
N SER A 580 -34.14 17.97 8.55
CA SER A 580 -34.94 18.09 7.31
C SER A 580 -34.08 18.60 6.17
N VAL A 581 -34.34 18.18 4.92
CA VAL A 581 -33.65 18.70 3.72
C VAL A 581 -34.63 19.35 2.76
N SER A 582 -34.23 20.46 2.14
CA SER A 582 -35.11 21.27 1.28
C SER A 582 -35.64 20.57 0.02
N SER A 583 -35.03 19.45 -0.39
CA SER A 583 -35.46 18.61 -1.52
C SER A 583 -36.52 17.57 -1.15
N GLY A 584 -36.73 17.31 0.15
CA GLY A 584 -37.56 16.22 0.65
C GLY A 584 -36.93 14.82 0.58
N LEU A 585 -35.65 14.70 0.19
CA LEU A 585 -34.92 13.44 0.18
C LEU A 585 -34.59 12.94 1.61
N GLU A 586 -34.43 11.62 1.79
CA GLU A 586 -34.17 11.03 3.11
C GLU A 586 -32.75 11.32 3.62
N ILE A 587 -32.64 11.90 4.81
CA ILE A 587 -31.34 12.21 5.45
C ILE A 587 -30.74 10.95 6.06
N ILE A 588 -29.47 10.72 5.80
CA ILE A 588 -28.68 9.67 6.43
C ILE A 588 -27.92 10.29 7.61
N TYR A 589 -28.02 9.66 8.78
CA TYR A 589 -27.26 10.09 9.96
C TYR A 589 -26.15 9.10 10.29
N SER A 590 -25.04 9.62 10.80
CA SER A 590 -23.95 8.82 11.36
C SER A 590 -23.48 9.41 12.69
N SER A 591 -22.86 8.57 13.52
CA SER A 591 -22.27 8.94 14.81
C SER A 591 -20.77 8.68 14.75
N THR A 592 -19.94 9.64 15.13
CA THR A 592 -18.47 9.50 15.13
C THR A 592 -17.97 8.58 16.23
N ASN A 593 -18.76 8.39 17.28
CA ASN A 593 -18.48 7.50 18.40
C ASN A 593 -19.74 6.68 18.76
N GLN A 594 -19.84 5.50 18.14
CA GLN A 594 -20.94 4.56 18.34
C GLN A 594 -20.92 3.86 19.70
N GLU A 595 -19.85 4.00 20.49
CA GLU A 595 -19.78 3.53 21.88
C GLU A 595 -20.44 4.51 22.86
N VAL A 596 -20.73 5.74 22.40
CA VAL A 596 -21.52 6.73 23.15
C VAL A 596 -22.97 6.69 22.68
N ALA A 597 -23.22 6.75 21.37
CA ALA A 597 -24.58 6.63 20.83
C ALA A 597 -24.60 6.08 19.40
N LYS A 598 -25.50 5.12 19.14
CA LYS A 598 -25.77 4.50 17.83
C LYS A 598 -27.00 5.07 17.17
N ILE A 599 -27.11 4.90 15.85
CA ILE A 599 -28.30 5.29 15.10
C ILE A 599 -28.96 4.02 14.58
N ILE A 600 -30.12 3.69 15.13
CA ILE A 600 -30.87 2.46 14.83
C ILE A 600 -32.25 2.89 14.33
N ALA A 601 -32.57 2.53 13.08
CA ALA A 601 -33.84 2.89 12.44
C ALA A 601 -34.20 4.40 12.54
N GLY A 602 -33.21 5.28 12.39
CA GLY A 602 -33.39 6.74 12.46
C GLY A 602 -33.49 7.34 13.87
N GLN A 603 -33.33 6.51 14.92
CA GLN A 603 -33.31 6.94 16.32
C GLN A 603 -31.91 6.81 16.92
N ILE A 604 -31.58 7.70 17.85
CA ILE A 604 -30.38 7.60 18.68
C ILE A 604 -30.64 6.59 19.80
N HIS A 605 -29.77 5.58 19.91
CA HIS A 605 -29.70 4.63 21.01
C HIS A 605 -28.40 4.87 21.80
N ILE A 606 -28.51 5.21 23.08
CA ILE A 606 -27.37 5.57 23.94
C ILE A 606 -26.70 4.31 24.47
N ILE A 607 -25.36 4.25 24.33
CA ILE A 607 -24.55 3.09 24.70
C ILE A 607 -23.67 3.39 25.92
N GLY A 608 -23.15 4.61 26.05
CA GLY A 608 -22.14 4.91 27.08
C GLY A 608 -21.88 6.39 27.30
N ILE A 609 -21.17 6.68 28.40
CA ILE A 609 -20.75 8.04 28.79
C ILE A 609 -19.68 8.54 27.82
N GLY A 610 -19.81 9.78 27.38
CA GLY A 610 -18.84 10.43 26.52
C GLY A 610 -19.50 11.46 25.62
N ILE A 611 -18.74 11.94 24.64
CA ILE A 611 -19.21 12.90 23.64
C ILE A 611 -19.11 12.23 22.28
N THR A 612 -20.17 12.33 21.48
CA THR A 612 -20.17 11.90 20.08
C THR A 612 -20.72 13.02 19.19
N ILE A 613 -20.29 13.05 17.93
CA ILE A 613 -20.82 13.97 16.93
C ILE A 613 -21.77 13.18 16.03
N ILE A 614 -23.00 13.67 15.92
CA ILE A 614 -24.01 13.17 14.99
C ILE A 614 -23.96 14.01 13.72
N THR A 615 -23.68 13.38 12.58
CA THR A 615 -23.59 14.03 11.27
C THR A 615 -24.79 13.65 10.42
N ALA A 616 -25.47 14.65 9.87
CA ALA A 616 -26.53 14.52 8.88
C ALA A 616 -25.97 14.72 7.46
N THR A 617 -26.22 13.79 6.54
CA THR A 617 -25.77 13.84 5.14
C THR A 617 -26.91 13.59 4.16
N GLN A 618 -26.78 14.17 2.96
CA GLN A 618 -27.69 13.96 1.84
C GLN A 618 -26.90 13.99 0.52
N PRO A 619 -26.65 12.85 -0.13
CA PRO A 619 -25.83 12.77 -1.34
C PRO A 619 -26.52 13.34 -2.60
N GLY A 620 -27.82 13.59 -2.57
CA GLY A 620 -28.56 14.06 -3.74
C GLY A 620 -28.89 12.96 -4.73
N ASN A 621 -29.28 13.35 -5.94
CA ASN A 621 -29.68 12.45 -7.02
C ASN A 621 -29.59 13.15 -8.40
N SER A 622 -30.19 12.56 -9.43
CA SER A 622 -30.24 13.12 -10.79
C SER A 622 -30.94 14.49 -10.90
N VAL A 623 -31.67 14.92 -9.87
CA VAL A 623 -32.40 16.20 -9.83
C VAL A 623 -31.79 17.18 -8.83
N TYR A 624 -31.17 16.72 -7.74
CA TYR A 624 -30.62 17.56 -6.66
C TYR A 624 -29.14 17.28 -6.39
N ALA A 625 -28.32 18.32 -6.28
CA ALA A 625 -26.90 18.21 -5.94
C ALA A 625 -26.71 17.72 -4.48
N ALA A 626 -25.56 17.15 -4.14
CA ALA A 626 -25.27 16.77 -2.75
C ALA A 626 -25.36 17.99 -1.81
N ALA A 627 -25.97 17.83 -0.64
CA ALA A 627 -26.04 18.89 0.37
C ALA A 627 -24.77 18.91 1.23
N SER A 628 -24.34 20.09 1.68
CA SER A 628 -23.31 20.18 2.73
C SER A 628 -23.80 19.50 4.00
N SER A 629 -22.96 18.63 4.58
CA SER A 629 -23.28 17.92 5.81
C SER A 629 -23.32 18.85 7.02
N ILE A 630 -24.15 18.53 8.00
CA ILE A 630 -24.28 19.29 9.26
C ILE A 630 -23.99 18.36 10.43
N CYS A 631 -23.14 18.82 11.36
CA CYS A 631 -22.72 18.07 12.54
C CYS A 631 -23.30 18.68 13.82
N GLN A 632 -23.77 17.86 14.75
CA GLN A 632 -24.24 18.27 16.08
C GLN A 632 -23.63 17.36 17.15
N SER A 633 -23.19 17.95 18.26
CA SER A 633 -22.60 17.21 19.38
C SER A 633 -23.70 16.64 20.29
N LEU A 634 -23.53 15.40 20.73
CA LEU A 634 -24.33 14.72 21.75
C LEU A 634 -23.42 14.36 22.92
N VAL A 635 -23.75 14.87 24.10
CA VAL A 635 -22.97 14.67 25.34
C VAL A 635 -23.75 13.77 26.29
N VAL A 636 -23.11 12.71 26.79
CA VAL A 636 -23.66 11.72 27.74
C VAL A 636 -22.77 11.67 28.98
N THR A 637 -23.27 11.96 30.18
CA THR A 637 -22.46 12.03 31.43
C THR A 637 -23.10 11.32 32.63
N LYS A 638 -22.29 10.78 33.56
CA LYS A 638 -22.72 10.12 34.81
C LYS A 638 -22.65 11.10 35.99
N ASP A 639 -23.62 11.05 36.89
CA ASP A 639 -23.48 11.67 38.21
C ASP A 639 -22.53 10.84 39.10
N LEU A 640 -21.70 11.54 39.88
CA LEU A 640 -20.65 10.98 40.72
C LEU A 640 -21.21 10.38 42.02
N GLU A 641 -21.03 9.06 42.24
CA GLU A 641 -20.91 8.51 43.61
C GLU A 641 -20.01 7.25 43.65
N THR A 642 -19.04 7.33 44.58
CA THR A 642 -18.05 6.43 45.21
C THR A 642 -17.76 4.99 44.70
N ASP A 643 -16.47 4.65 44.55
CA ASP A 643 -15.94 3.27 44.40
C ASP A 643 -14.82 2.99 45.45
N PRO A 644 -14.90 1.89 46.24
CA PRO A 644 -13.88 1.47 47.20
C PRO A 644 -13.02 0.31 46.68
N GLY A 645 -11.75 0.56 46.34
CA GLY A 645 -10.76 -0.51 46.13
C GLY A 645 -9.52 -0.12 45.32
N GLN A 646 -8.44 0.29 46.00
CA GLN A 646 -7.13 0.48 45.36
C GLN A 646 -6.19 -0.72 45.65
N ILE A 647 -5.47 -1.18 44.61
CA ILE A 647 -4.55 -2.33 44.61
C ILE A 647 -3.13 -1.87 45.00
N PRO A 648 -2.38 -2.61 45.86
CA PRO A 648 -0.98 -2.30 46.17
C PRO A 648 -0.04 -2.53 44.97
N GLY A 649 0.86 -1.58 44.68
CA GLY A 649 1.94 -1.75 43.69
C GLY A 649 1.86 -0.91 42.41
N SER A 650 0.79 -0.15 42.17
CA SER A 650 0.71 0.81 41.05
C SER A 650 1.17 2.22 41.45
N ASN A 651 1.56 3.05 40.47
CA ASN A 651 1.85 4.47 40.72
C ASN A 651 0.57 5.19 41.16
N LEU A 652 0.65 5.96 42.26
CA LEU A 652 -0.47 6.74 42.81
C LEU A 652 -0.67 8.08 42.08
N ILE A 653 0.25 8.46 41.19
CA ILE A 653 0.18 9.68 40.38
C ILE A 653 -0.29 9.33 38.96
N TYR A 654 -1.38 9.94 38.50
CA TYR A 654 -1.98 9.67 37.18
C TYR A 654 -1.22 10.34 36.02
N ASN A 655 -0.79 11.59 36.19
CA ASN A 655 -0.03 12.35 35.21
C ASN A 655 1.43 12.49 35.65
N SER A 656 2.17 11.37 35.66
CA SER A 656 3.54 11.31 36.20
C SER A 656 4.63 11.75 35.22
N THR A 657 4.37 11.69 33.91
CA THR A 657 5.37 11.97 32.85
C THR A 657 5.24 13.36 32.22
N PHE A 658 4.11 14.05 32.43
CA PHE A 658 3.89 15.41 31.91
C PHE A 658 3.97 15.55 30.37
N ASP A 659 3.74 14.46 29.61
CA ASP A 659 3.89 14.48 28.15
C ASP A 659 2.80 15.28 27.41
N THR A 660 1.59 15.38 27.98
CA THR A 660 0.43 15.96 27.28
C THR A 660 -0.12 17.22 27.93
N ASP A 661 -0.13 17.29 29.27
CA ASP A 661 -0.68 18.40 30.04
C ASP A 661 -0.11 18.41 31.48
N LEU A 662 -0.50 19.40 32.28
CA LEU A 662 -0.24 19.47 33.73
C LEU A 662 -1.50 19.13 34.55
N LEU A 663 -2.49 18.45 33.96
CA LEU A 663 -3.79 18.21 34.59
C LEU A 663 -3.61 17.39 35.88
N GLY A 664 -4.27 17.85 36.95
CA GLY A 664 -4.15 17.27 38.29
C GLY A 664 -2.99 17.83 39.13
N TRP A 665 -1.99 18.48 38.52
CA TRP A 665 -0.90 19.14 39.23
C TRP A 665 -1.22 20.62 39.47
N GLY A 666 -1.04 21.05 40.72
CA GLY A 666 -1.25 22.42 41.16
C GLY A 666 0.03 23.09 41.64
N GLY A 667 -0.05 24.38 41.96
CA GLY A 667 1.03 25.08 42.64
C GLY A 667 0.54 26.13 43.61
N TYR A 668 1.26 26.28 44.72
CA TYR A 668 1.03 27.29 45.74
C TYR A 668 2.18 28.30 45.74
N ARG A 669 1.86 29.58 45.91
CA ARG A 669 2.83 30.68 45.95
C ARG A 669 2.52 31.62 47.12
N GLU A 670 3.54 32.05 47.85
CA GLU A 670 3.41 32.99 48.98
C GLU A 670 4.32 34.21 48.85
N GLY A 671 3.86 35.36 49.37
CA GLY A 671 4.58 36.62 49.32
C GLY A 671 4.71 37.19 47.90
N SER A 672 5.88 37.75 47.57
CA SER A 672 6.18 38.30 46.24
C SER A 672 6.72 37.28 45.24
N THR A 673 6.58 35.97 45.52
CA THR A 673 7.10 34.91 44.66
C THR A 673 6.31 34.77 43.36
N SER A 674 7.00 34.37 42.30
CA SER A 674 6.38 34.23 40.97
C SER A 674 7.02 33.09 40.19
N THR A 675 6.16 32.26 39.59
CA THR A 675 6.57 31.22 38.64
C THR A 675 5.60 31.09 37.48
N VAL A 676 6.10 30.55 36.37
CA VAL A 676 5.31 30.09 35.23
C VAL A 676 5.51 28.58 35.12
N ASN A 677 4.42 27.82 35.08
CA ASN A 677 4.46 26.38 34.90
C ASN A 677 4.13 26.08 33.44
N GLU A 678 5.03 25.39 32.76
CA GLU A 678 4.93 25.14 31.32
C GLU A 678 5.43 23.72 31.00
N LEU A 679 4.90 23.14 29.92
CA LEU A 679 5.43 21.90 29.36
C LEU A 679 6.51 22.25 28.35
N ILE A 680 7.68 21.63 28.51
CA ILE A 680 8.80 21.84 27.59
C ILE A 680 9.40 20.50 27.19
N ALA A 681 9.54 20.30 25.88
CA ALA A 681 10.36 19.24 25.33
C ALA A 681 11.84 19.47 25.67
N LYS A 682 12.47 18.54 26.37
CA LYS A 682 13.88 18.64 26.78
C LYS A 682 14.57 17.29 26.65
N GLU A 683 15.70 17.28 25.95
CA GLU A 683 16.49 16.07 25.72
C GLU A 683 16.91 15.44 27.07
N GLY A 684 16.79 14.11 27.15
CA GLY A 684 17.01 13.35 28.38
C GLY A 684 15.76 13.10 29.23
N TYR A 685 14.58 13.57 28.81
CA TYR A 685 13.26 13.22 29.37
C TYR A 685 12.47 12.31 28.43
N SER A 686 11.38 11.71 28.94
CA SER A 686 10.55 10.74 28.20
C SER A 686 9.79 11.36 27.02
N GLY A 687 9.55 12.67 27.10
CA GLY A 687 9.04 13.52 26.03
C GLY A 687 9.05 15.00 26.45
N ASN A 688 7.94 15.46 27.04
CA ASN A 688 7.87 16.77 27.68
C ASN A 688 8.17 16.66 29.18
N ALA A 689 8.73 17.72 29.77
CA ALA A 689 8.91 17.82 31.21
C ALA A 689 8.11 19.00 31.77
N ALA A 690 7.63 18.87 33.00
CA ALA A 690 7.05 19.99 33.74
C ALA A 690 8.17 20.94 34.15
N LYS A 691 8.26 22.09 33.48
CA LYS A 691 9.19 23.15 33.85
C LYS A 691 8.48 24.15 34.75
N ILE A 692 9.06 24.38 35.92
CA ILE A 692 8.66 25.44 36.84
C ILE A 692 9.68 26.57 36.73
N THR A 693 9.38 27.54 35.88
CA THR A 693 10.21 28.73 35.65
C THR A 693 10.08 29.67 36.85
N VAL A 694 11.15 29.84 37.63
CA VAL A 694 11.12 30.66 38.85
C VAL A 694 11.66 32.05 38.57
N THR A 695 10.79 33.06 38.56
CA THR A 695 11.20 34.46 38.32
C THR A 695 11.55 35.16 39.63
N ASN A 696 10.88 34.82 40.73
CA ASN A 696 11.25 35.24 42.08
C ASN A 696 10.97 34.11 43.08
N GLY A 697 12.04 33.52 43.62
CA GLY A 697 12.01 32.39 44.55
C GLY A 697 11.72 32.75 46.00
N GLY A 698 11.76 34.03 46.36
CA GLY A 698 11.60 34.49 47.73
C GLY A 698 12.74 34.03 48.65
N THR A 699 12.53 34.10 49.95
CA THR A 699 13.55 33.83 50.98
C THR A 699 13.41 32.47 51.68
N VAL A 700 12.35 31.72 51.37
CA VAL A 700 12.02 30.45 52.05
C VAL A 700 11.58 29.39 51.04
N ASN A 701 11.97 28.13 51.27
CA ASN A 701 11.80 27.03 50.30
C ASN A 701 10.33 26.66 50.03
N TRP A 702 9.44 26.81 51.01
CA TRP A 702 8.03 26.44 50.87
C TRP A 702 7.18 27.52 50.21
N TYR A 703 7.73 28.72 49.95
CA TYR A 703 7.02 29.82 49.29
C TYR A 703 6.60 29.49 47.86
N ILE A 704 7.22 28.48 47.21
CA ILE A 704 6.78 27.95 45.93
C ILE A 704 6.63 26.44 46.08
N GLN A 705 5.44 25.93 45.76
CA GLN A 705 5.10 24.52 45.82
C GLN A 705 4.58 24.05 44.46
N PHE A 706 4.99 22.85 44.06
CA PHE A 706 4.42 22.12 42.92
C PHE A 706 3.90 20.78 43.42
N SER A 707 2.61 20.51 43.26
CA SER A 707 1.90 19.57 44.12
C SER A 707 0.82 18.74 43.43
N TYR A 708 0.57 17.53 43.95
CA TYR A 708 -0.45 16.61 43.47
C TYR A 708 -1.18 15.96 44.66
N PRO A 709 -2.52 15.85 44.66
CA PRO A 709 -3.27 15.16 45.72
C PRO A 709 -2.98 13.65 45.71
N VAL A 710 -2.53 13.09 46.84
CA VAL A 710 -2.24 11.66 46.99
C VAL A 710 -2.75 11.20 48.34
N ALA A 711 -3.70 10.27 48.36
CA ALA A 711 -4.15 9.66 49.61
C ALA A 711 -3.07 8.75 50.21
N ILE A 712 -2.90 8.80 51.53
CA ILE A 712 -1.97 7.93 52.29
C ILE A 712 -2.73 7.14 53.36
N GLU A 713 -2.25 5.93 53.67
CA GLU A 713 -2.86 5.01 54.64
C GLU A 713 -1.84 4.57 55.70
N ALA A 714 -2.29 4.43 56.95
CA ALA A 714 -1.45 3.99 58.06
C ALA A 714 -0.91 2.57 57.82
N GLN A 715 0.29 2.31 58.32
CA GLN A 715 1.01 1.03 58.21
C GLN A 715 1.47 0.65 56.79
N ARG A 716 1.29 1.52 55.80
CA ARG A 716 1.85 1.34 54.46
C ARG A 716 3.28 1.85 54.35
N LYS A 717 4.05 1.29 53.43
CA LYS A 717 5.36 1.80 53.02
C LYS A 717 5.28 2.30 51.58
N TYR A 718 5.54 3.58 51.35
CA TYR A 718 5.58 4.18 50.02
C TYR A 718 7.01 4.31 49.51
N SER A 719 7.25 3.99 48.24
CA SER A 719 8.47 4.28 47.49
C SER A 719 8.24 5.50 46.60
N ILE A 720 9.13 6.48 46.65
CA ILE A 720 9.07 7.73 45.90
C ILE A 720 10.30 7.85 45.00
N GLN A 721 10.08 8.04 43.70
CA GLN A 721 11.12 8.26 42.71
C GLN A 721 10.67 9.38 41.76
N PHE A 722 11.60 10.18 41.25
CA PHE A 722 11.30 11.17 40.22
C PHE A 722 12.53 11.49 39.39
N LYS A 723 12.34 11.90 38.14
CA LYS A 723 13.41 12.44 37.30
C LYS A 723 13.38 13.95 37.33
N ALA A 724 14.53 14.58 37.54
CA ALA A 724 14.61 16.04 37.61
C ALA A 724 15.95 16.60 37.11
N SER A 725 15.92 17.88 36.78
CA SER A 725 17.08 18.72 36.45
C SER A 725 16.74 20.18 36.76
N ALA A 726 17.73 21.06 36.84
CA ALA A 726 17.55 22.48 37.05
C ALA A 726 18.41 23.32 36.09
N ASP A 727 18.06 24.58 35.86
CA ASP A 727 18.85 25.47 34.99
C ASP A 727 20.28 25.69 35.52
N ALA A 728 20.46 25.60 36.84
CA ALA A 728 21.74 25.54 37.53
C ALA A 728 21.61 24.60 38.75
N PRO A 729 22.71 24.01 39.25
CA PRO A 729 22.63 23.11 40.40
C PRO A 729 21.96 23.78 41.60
N ARG A 730 20.96 23.13 42.19
CA ARG A 730 20.22 23.67 43.34
C ARG A 730 19.66 22.59 44.25
N ILE A 731 19.26 22.99 45.44
CA ILE A 731 18.62 22.12 46.42
C ILE A 731 17.10 22.27 46.33
N ILE A 732 16.39 21.14 46.43
CA ILE A 732 14.93 21.09 46.63
C ILE A 732 14.56 20.19 47.82
N THR A 733 13.30 20.28 48.24
CA THR A 733 12.68 19.39 49.24
C THR A 733 11.39 18.83 48.65
N PHE A 734 11.01 17.60 49.00
CA PHE A 734 9.63 17.14 48.80
C PHE A 734 8.98 16.73 50.13
N ALA A 735 7.66 16.79 50.20
CA ALA A 735 6.90 16.46 51.40
C ALA A 735 5.50 15.89 51.10
N PHE A 736 4.98 15.12 52.04
CA PHE A 736 3.57 14.74 52.17
C PHE A 736 2.98 15.57 53.32
N GLN A 737 1.91 16.31 53.08
CA GLN A 737 1.31 17.23 54.06
C GLN A 737 -0.20 17.37 53.86
N GLU A 738 -0.92 17.36 54.98
CA GLU A 738 -2.37 17.59 55.09
C GLU A 738 -2.82 18.86 54.34
N ASN A 739 -3.88 18.74 53.52
CA ASN A 739 -4.40 19.83 52.69
C ASN A 739 -5.35 20.78 53.45
N VAL A 740 -5.93 20.37 54.58
CA VAL A 740 -6.97 21.14 55.30
C VAL A 740 -6.57 21.42 56.75
N GLY A 741 -6.74 22.66 57.22
CA GLY A 741 -6.57 23.02 58.63
C GLY A 741 -5.12 23.26 59.08
N SER A 742 -4.49 22.25 59.69
CA SER A 742 -3.27 22.41 60.52
C SER A 742 -1.93 22.40 59.75
N LYS A 743 -1.97 22.09 58.45
CA LYS A 743 -0.80 21.92 57.55
C LYS A 743 0.28 21.01 58.15
N ARG A 744 -0.12 19.91 58.78
CA ARG A 744 0.82 18.97 59.42
C ARG A 744 1.58 18.16 58.36
N THR A 745 2.90 18.18 58.43
CA THR A 745 3.76 17.39 57.54
C THR A 745 3.90 15.96 58.04
N TRP A 746 3.54 14.98 57.21
CA TRP A 746 3.64 13.55 57.52
C TRP A 746 5.03 12.99 57.17
N PHE A 747 5.59 13.45 56.06
CA PHE A 747 6.93 13.08 55.62
C PHE A 747 7.58 14.25 54.89
N THR A 748 8.89 14.41 55.07
CA THR A 748 9.67 15.39 54.31
C THR A 748 11.06 14.82 54.06
N ASN A 749 11.58 15.06 52.86
CA ASN A 749 12.94 14.73 52.51
C ASN A 749 13.67 15.99 52.02
N PRO A 750 14.46 16.64 52.90
CA PRO A 750 15.18 17.86 52.55
C PRO A 750 16.51 17.57 51.84
N ASN A 751 17.13 18.61 51.28
CA ASN A 751 18.51 18.59 50.76
C ASN A 751 18.74 17.73 49.51
N ILE A 752 17.77 17.64 48.60
CA ILE A 752 17.93 16.91 47.33
C ILE A 752 18.68 17.80 46.33
N ASN A 753 19.90 17.42 45.98
CA ASN A 753 20.77 18.14 45.06
C ASN A 753 20.38 17.86 43.59
N ILE A 754 19.66 18.78 42.99
CA ILE A 754 19.27 18.72 41.58
C ILE A 754 20.40 19.27 40.70
N THR A 755 20.83 18.48 39.72
CA THR A 755 21.88 18.86 38.76
C THR A 755 21.30 19.46 37.48
N THR A 756 22.15 19.90 36.56
CA THR A 756 21.72 20.42 35.25
C THR A 756 21.33 19.33 34.26
N ILE A 757 21.69 18.06 34.54
CA ILE A 757 21.43 16.91 33.68
C ILE A 757 20.20 16.16 34.22
N PRO A 758 19.23 15.79 33.35
CA PRO A 758 18.10 14.94 33.74
C PRO A 758 18.57 13.67 34.44
N THR A 759 18.31 13.58 35.74
CA THR A 759 18.79 12.50 36.61
C THR A 759 17.62 11.92 37.39
N VAL A 760 17.62 10.61 37.61
CA VAL A 760 16.61 9.93 38.43
C VAL A 760 17.03 10.00 39.90
N TYR A 761 16.13 10.49 40.74
CA TYR A 761 16.29 10.64 42.18
C TYR A 761 15.36 9.67 42.93
N GLY A 762 15.93 8.91 43.86
CA GLY A 762 15.22 7.88 44.63
C GLY A 762 15.75 6.45 44.35
N PRO A 763 15.04 5.41 44.80
CA PRO A 763 13.81 5.48 45.57
C PRO A 763 14.06 5.99 47.00
N PHE A 764 13.21 6.89 47.45
CA PHE A 764 13.08 7.30 48.86
C PHE A 764 11.90 6.55 49.47
N TYR A 765 11.97 6.25 50.77
CA TYR A 765 10.92 5.47 51.43
C TYR A 765 10.22 6.27 52.54
N PHE A 766 8.90 6.24 52.52
CA PHE A 766 8.02 6.80 53.56
C PHE A 766 7.21 5.67 54.21
N ASN A 767 7.54 5.33 55.46
CA ASN A 767 6.71 4.44 56.28
C ASN A 767 5.60 5.27 56.91
N CYS A 768 4.38 5.13 56.40
CA CYS A 768 3.24 5.93 56.82
C CYS A 768 2.63 5.39 58.12
N THR A 769 2.40 6.26 59.08
CA THR A 769 1.83 5.93 60.39
C THR A 769 0.41 6.44 60.57
N THR A 770 -0.17 7.10 59.56
CA THR A 770 -1.48 7.74 59.60
C THR A 770 -2.25 7.51 58.32
N THR A 771 -3.58 7.65 58.35
CA THR A 771 -4.42 7.67 57.15
C THR A 771 -4.91 9.09 56.91
N ASP A 772 -4.67 9.61 55.71
CA ASP A 772 -5.13 10.93 55.26
C ASP A 772 -5.50 10.86 53.77
N ASN A 773 -6.80 10.84 53.48
CA ASN A 773 -7.33 10.76 52.12
C ASN A 773 -7.31 12.12 51.39
N THR A 774 -6.93 13.19 52.09
CA THR A 774 -6.83 14.55 51.55
C THR A 774 -5.39 15.01 51.39
N ASP A 775 -4.42 14.12 51.65
CA ASP A 775 -3.01 14.46 51.65
C ASP A 775 -2.53 14.96 50.27
N ILE A 776 -1.50 15.80 50.31
CA ILE A 776 -0.86 16.33 49.10
C ILE A 776 0.63 16.03 49.13
N PHE A 777 1.10 15.37 48.07
CA PHE A 777 2.50 15.29 47.73
C PHE A 777 2.96 16.59 47.07
N LYS A 778 4.11 17.13 47.47
CA LYS A 778 4.63 18.38 46.92
C LYS A 778 6.14 18.50 46.89
N PHE A 779 6.63 19.19 45.86
CA PHE A 779 7.98 19.74 45.80
C PHE A 779 7.99 21.17 46.31
N LEU A 780 8.91 21.49 47.21
CA LEU A 780 9.16 22.81 47.78
C LEU A 780 10.42 23.38 47.11
N ILE A 781 10.23 24.40 46.28
CA ILE A 781 11.26 24.90 45.34
C ILE A 781 11.50 26.42 45.42
N GLY A 782 11.03 27.07 46.49
CA GLY A 782 11.37 28.46 46.81
C GLY A 782 12.83 28.64 47.26
N ASN A 783 13.17 29.83 47.76
CA ASN A 783 14.52 30.24 48.20
C ASN A 783 15.61 30.14 47.09
N SER A 784 15.21 30.18 45.82
CA SER A 784 16.12 30.26 44.67
C SER A 784 15.36 30.65 43.41
N ASN A 785 15.99 31.45 42.54
CA ASN A 785 15.45 31.90 41.26
C ASN A 785 15.80 30.95 40.10
N VAL A 786 16.27 29.73 40.38
CA VAL A 786 16.70 28.79 39.37
C VAL A 786 15.55 27.84 39.02
N SER A 787 15.14 27.75 37.75
CA SER A 787 14.01 26.88 37.34
C SER A 787 14.33 25.40 37.52
N VAL A 788 13.27 24.61 37.72
CA VAL A 788 13.36 23.14 37.90
C VAL A 788 12.48 22.44 36.89
N PHE A 789 12.91 21.27 36.44
CA PHE A 789 12.20 20.36 35.55
C PHE A 789 11.90 19.07 36.30
N PHE A 790 10.68 18.55 36.13
CA PHE A 790 10.24 17.28 36.68
C PHE A 790 9.64 16.40 35.58
N ASP A 791 9.91 15.10 35.68
CA ASP A 791 9.37 14.02 34.85
C ASP A 791 9.38 12.73 35.68
N ASP A 792 8.68 11.70 35.23
CA ASP A 792 8.62 10.36 35.83
C ASP A 792 8.40 10.37 37.36
N VAL A 793 7.45 11.16 37.88
CA VAL A 793 7.17 11.21 39.33
C VAL A 793 6.34 9.99 39.75
N ILE A 794 6.98 9.06 40.46
CA ILE A 794 6.44 7.76 40.84
C ILE A 794 6.32 7.67 42.37
N ILE A 795 5.11 7.34 42.84
CA ILE A 795 4.83 7.00 44.24
C ILE A 795 4.09 5.67 44.25
N THR A 796 4.65 4.64 44.92
CA THR A 796 4.07 3.29 44.93
C THR A 796 3.97 2.73 46.35
N ASP A 797 2.86 2.08 46.71
CA ASP A 797 2.77 1.26 47.93
C ASP A 797 3.54 -0.06 47.75
N VAL A 798 4.57 -0.27 48.57
CA VAL A 798 5.51 -1.41 48.54
C VAL A 798 5.45 -2.26 49.82
N THR A 799 4.31 -2.30 50.51
CA THR A 799 4.17 -2.90 51.85
C THR A 799 4.49 -4.40 51.94
N ASN A 800 4.48 -5.19 50.84
CA ASN A 800 4.85 -6.62 50.83
C ASN A 800 5.65 -7.04 49.57
N PRO A 801 6.97 -7.29 49.64
CA PRO A 801 7.82 -7.47 48.45
C PRO A 801 8.05 -8.94 47.98
N THR A 802 7.38 -9.97 48.51
CA THR A 802 7.87 -11.37 48.44
C THR A 802 7.35 -12.27 47.30
N ILE A 803 6.94 -11.74 46.14
CA ILE A 803 6.66 -12.57 44.96
C ILE A 803 7.10 -11.84 43.69
N THR A 804 8.36 -11.97 43.28
CA THR A 804 8.79 -11.37 42.00
C THR A 804 9.90 -12.11 41.27
N SER A 805 10.88 -12.74 41.92
CA SER A 805 12.05 -13.24 41.16
C SER A 805 11.86 -14.55 40.40
N GLN A 806 10.94 -15.44 40.82
CA GLN A 806 10.78 -16.76 40.21
C GLN A 806 9.69 -16.84 39.13
N LEU A 807 8.71 -15.92 39.13
CA LEU A 807 7.65 -15.85 38.13
C LEU A 807 8.07 -15.06 36.86
N LEU A 808 8.97 -14.08 37.01
CA LEU A 808 9.45 -13.24 35.90
C LEU A 808 10.31 -14.02 34.88
N ALA A 809 10.90 -15.15 35.27
CA ALA A 809 11.71 -15.98 34.38
C ALA A 809 10.88 -16.95 33.50
N GLU A 810 9.64 -17.27 33.88
CA GLU A 810 8.78 -18.23 33.16
C GLU A 810 7.69 -17.56 32.28
N MET A 811 7.52 -16.24 32.34
CA MET A 811 6.44 -15.54 31.61
C MET A 811 6.99 -14.56 30.56
N LYS A 812 7.42 -15.06 29.38
CA LYS A 812 7.54 -14.19 28.19
C LYS A 812 6.13 -13.75 27.75
N PRO A 813 5.86 -12.47 27.44
CA PRO A 813 4.55 -12.03 26.97
C PRO A 813 4.22 -12.67 25.62
N VAL A 814 3.14 -13.45 25.56
CA VAL A 814 2.62 -14.08 24.34
C VAL A 814 1.30 -13.41 23.95
N LEU A 815 1.26 -12.77 22.78
CA LEU A 815 0.01 -12.28 22.17
C LEU A 815 -0.72 -13.46 21.52
N LYS A 816 -1.73 -14.01 22.21
CA LYS A 816 -2.56 -15.10 21.68
C LYS A 816 -3.77 -14.52 20.97
N ILE A 817 -3.98 -14.86 19.70
CA ILE A 817 -5.09 -14.39 18.88
C ILE A 817 -6.03 -15.56 18.55
N PHE A 818 -7.34 -15.40 18.82
CA PHE A 818 -8.34 -16.43 18.53
C PHE A 818 -9.74 -15.81 18.32
N PRO A 819 -10.60 -16.35 17.43
CA PRO A 819 -10.25 -17.29 16.36
C PRO A 819 -9.35 -16.60 15.32
N ASN A 820 -8.50 -17.37 14.65
CA ASN A 820 -7.71 -16.89 13.51
C ASN A 820 -7.60 -18.02 12.48
N PRO A 821 -8.37 -18.01 11.37
CA PRO A 821 -9.10 -16.86 10.84
C PRO A 821 -10.32 -16.44 11.67
N VAL A 822 -10.58 -15.14 11.74
CA VAL A 822 -11.72 -14.50 12.41
C VAL A 822 -12.78 -14.07 11.40
N SER A 823 -14.06 -14.19 11.73
CA SER A 823 -15.16 -13.74 10.85
C SER A 823 -15.82 -12.45 11.35
N ASP A 824 -15.98 -12.32 12.66
CA ASP A 824 -16.76 -11.28 13.29
C ASP A 824 -16.05 -10.62 14.48
N LYS A 825 -15.55 -11.41 15.42
CA LYS A 825 -14.92 -10.92 16.65
C LYS A 825 -13.54 -11.51 16.85
N LEU A 826 -12.56 -10.62 16.90
CA LEU A 826 -11.19 -10.93 17.22
C LEU A 826 -11.01 -10.89 18.74
N THR A 827 -10.59 -11.99 19.33
CA THR A 827 -10.19 -12.04 20.74
C THR A 827 -8.68 -12.19 20.84
N PHE A 828 -8.04 -11.44 21.74
CA PHE A 828 -6.62 -11.65 22.03
C PHE A 828 -6.26 -11.38 23.49
N GLU A 829 -5.27 -12.11 23.99
CA GLU A 829 -4.80 -12.01 25.37
C GLU A 829 -3.54 -11.15 25.45
N THR A 830 -3.49 -10.24 26.43
CA THR A 830 -2.28 -9.47 26.78
C THR A 830 -1.88 -9.78 28.22
N ILE A 831 -0.59 -10.01 28.47
CA ILE A 831 -0.03 -10.10 29.81
C ILE A 831 0.63 -8.74 30.11
N ASN A 832 0.12 -8.02 31.11
CA ASN A 832 0.60 -6.68 31.45
C ASN A 832 1.32 -6.71 32.81
N TYR A 833 2.58 -6.27 32.82
CA TYR A 833 3.43 -6.25 34.00
C TYR A 833 3.44 -4.90 34.74
N SER A 834 2.84 -3.84 34.20
CA SER A 834 3.11 -2.47 34.69
C SER A 834 1.93 -1.48 34.75
N GLY A 835 0.68 -1.93 34.57
CA GLY A 835 -0.49 -1.05 34.73
C GLY A 835 -0.57 0.12 33.73
N GLY A 836 0.22 0.07 32.66
CA GLY A 836 0.31 1.12 31.65
C GLY A 836 -0.86 1.17 30.66
N LYS A 837 -0.97 2.29 29.93
CA LYS A 837 -1.89 2.43 28.79
C LYS A 837 -1.52 1.40 27.73
N ILE A 838 -2.49 0.61 27.30
CA ILE A 838 -2.33 -0.27 26.13
C ILE A 838 -2.98 0.41 24.93
N ARG A 839 -2.20 0.59 23.88
CA ARG A 839 -2.69 1.00 22.56
C ARG A 839 -2.71 -0.22 21.66
N ILE A 840 -3.92 -0.69 21.32
CA ILE A 840 -4.13 -1.73 20.33
C ILE A 840 -4.49 -1.05 19.01
N SER A 841 -3.66 -1.23 18.01
CA SER A 841 -3.84 -0.71 16.66
C SER A 841 -3.93 -1.89 15.71
N LEU A 842 -4.96 -1.96 14.87
CA LEU A 842 -5.07 -2.91 13.77
C LEU A 842 -4.78 -2.14 12.48
N PHE A 843 -3.82 -2.62 11.70
CA PHE A 843 -3.46 -2.04 10.40
C PHE A 843 -3.90 -2.97 9.27
N ASP A 844 -4.24 -2.40 8.12
CA ASP A 844 -4.27 -3.19 6.88
C ASP A 844 -2.85 -3.54 6.43
N ILE A 845 -2.74 -4.41 5.42
CA ILE A 845 -1.43 -4.82 4.87
C ILE A 845 -0.60 -3.67 4.30
N ASN A 846 -1.22 -2.53 3.95
CA ASN A 846 -0.53 -1.34 3.46
C ASN A 846 -0.04 -0.44 4.60
N GLY A 847 -0.19 -0.86 5.85
CA GLY A 847 0.19 -0.11 7.03
C GLY A 847 -0.76 1.04 7.37
N ARG A 848 -1.97 1.09 6.78
CA ARG A 848 -2.99 2.06 7.17
C ARG A 848 -3.71 1.57 8.42
N LEU A 849 -3.85 2.45 9.41
CA LEU A 849 -4.58 2.15 10.63
C LEU A 849 -6.07 1.97 10.29
N VAL A 850 -6.62 0.78 10.48
CA VAL A 850 -8.03 0.46 10.19
C VAL A 850 -8.90 0.45 11.45
N LEU A 851 -8.33 0.02 12.57
CA LEU A 851 -8.99 0.06 13.87
C LEU A 851 -7.98 0.43 14.93
N GLU A 852 -8.44 1.14 15.94
CA GLU A 852 -7.62 1.47 17.09
C GLU A 852 -8.47 1.46 18.35
N LYS A 853 -7.91 0.86 19.40
CA LYS A 853 -8.51 0.79 20.71
C LYS A 853 -7.47 1.21 21.74
N TYR A 854 -7.84 2.18 22.54
CA TYR A 854 -7.06 2.60 23.69
C TYR A 854 -7.71 2.04 24.94
N GLN A 855 -6.89 1.43 25.80
CA GLN A 855 -7.34 0.98 27.10
C GLN A 855 -6.47 1.58 28.19
N GLN A 856 -7.12 2.19 29.16
CA GLN A 856 -6.51 2.81 30.34
C GLN A 856 -6.81 1.96 31.58
N ASN A 857 -5.95 2.04 32.59
CA ASN A 857 -6.12 1.41 33.91
C ASN A 857 -6.35 -0.11 33.87
N ILE A 858 -5.28 -0.86 33.60
CA ILE A 858 -5.31 -2.32 33.60
C ILE A 858 -4.93 -2.83 34.99
N SER A 859 -5.90 -3.40 35.71
CA SER A 859 -5.73 -3.99 37.05
C SER A 859 -5.21 -5.43 37.02
N ASP A 860 -5.46 -6.13 35.92
CA ASP A 860 -5.29 -7.58 35.85
C ASP A 860 -4.04 -7.95 35.04
N LEU A 861 -3.21 -8.84 35.61
CA LEU A 861 -1.98 -9.35 35.00
C LEU A 861 -2.20 -10.02 33.63
N LYS A 862 -3.40 -10.57 33.40
CA LYS A 862 -3.80 -11.21 32.15
C LYS A 862 -5.18 -10.69 31.76
N MET A 863 -5.28 -10.03 30.61
CA MET A 863 -6.53 -9.50 30.09
C MET A 863 -6.88 -10.10 28.74
N THR A 864 -8.17 -10.38 28.55
CA THR A 864 -8.75 -10.77 27.27
C THR A 864 -9.40 -9.55 26.63
N HIS A 865 -9.02 -9.23 25.41
CA HIS A 865 -9.54 -8.11 24.64
C HIS A 865 -10.40 -8.62 23.50
N GLU A 866 -11.56 -8.00 23.27
CA GLU A 866 -12.35 -8.20 22.07
C GLU A 866 -12.29 -6.97 21.17
N MET A 867 -12.24 -7.22 19.85
CA MET A 867 -12.33 -6.24 18.78
C MET A 867 -13.29 -6.76 17.71
N ASN A 868 -14.33 -5.98 17.39
CA ASN A 868 -15.24 -6.33 16.29
C ASN A 868 -14.55 -6.02 14.96
N VAL A 869 -14.37 -7.05 14.14
CA VAL A 869 -13.75 -6.98 12.81
C VAL A 869 -14.73 -7.34 11.69
N SER A 870 -16.00 -7.56 12.00
CA SER A 870 -17.04 -8.00 11.06
C SER A 870 -17.32 -7.01 9.91
N HIS A 871 -16.86 -5.77 10.05
CA HIS A 871 -17.03 -4.70 9.05
C HIS A 871 -15.79 -4.53 8.17
N LEU A 872 -14.65 -5.12 8.55
CA LEU A 872 -13.42 -5.10 7.76
C LEU A 872 -13.50 -6.11 6.62
N ASN A 873 -12.90 -5.77 5.48
CA ASN A 873 -12.89 -6.64 4.31
C ASN A 873 -12.17 -7.97 4.63
N GLN A 874 -12.50 -9.02 3.89
CA GLN A 874 -11.71 -10.25 3.95
C GLN A 874 -10.27 -9.92 3.55
N GLY A 875 -9.30 -10.37 4.36
CA GLY A 875 -7.89 -10.05 4.16
C GLY A 875 -7.05 -10.27 5.41
N VAL A 876 -5.75 -9.99 5.29
CA VAL A 876 -4.80 -10.08 6.41
C VAL A 876 -4.65 -8.70 7.04
N TYR A 877 -4.55 -8.67 8.36
CA TYR A 877 -4.45 -7.46 9.15
C TYR A 877 -3.37 -7.62 10.21
N LEU A 878 -2.80 -6.49 10.61
CA LEU A 878 -1.71 -6.42 11.56
C LEU A 878 -2.21 -5.90 12.91
N LEU A 879 -2.31 -6.74 13.92
CA LEU A 879 -2.58 -6.30 15.28
C LEU A 879 -1.27 -5.86 15.94
N LYS A 880 -1.21 -4.62 16.41
CA LYS A 880 -0.09 -4.04 17.13
C LYS A 880 -0.57 -3.61 18.50
N VAL A 881 0.04 -4.16 19.54
CA VAL A 881 -0.25 -3.86 20.94
C VAL A 881 0.98 -3.17 21.51
N ASN A 882 0.88 -1.88 21.76
CA ASN A 882 1.93 -1.09 22.41
C ASN A 882 1.61 -0.97 23.89
N TYR A 883 2.60 -1.25 24.74
CA TYR A 883 2.52 -1.15 26.18
C TYR A 883 3.82 -0.52 26.71
N ALA A 884 3.72 0.70 27.23
CA ALA A 884 4.90 1.51 27.59
C ALA A 884 5.93 1.57 26.43
N ASN A 885 7.15 1.08 26.66
CA ASN A 885 8.26 1.06 25.68
C ASN A 885 8.36 -0.25 24.88
N GLU A 886 7.45 -1.19 25.13
CA GLU A 886 7.43 -2.47 24.45
C GLU A 886 6.26 -2.54 23.47
N GLN A 887 6.49 -3.28 22.40
CA GLN A 887 5.56 -3.43 21.28
C GLN A 887 5.48 -4.92 20.95
N LYS A 888 4.25 -5.42 20.83
CA LYS A 888 3.98 -6.76 20.32
C LYS A 888 3.06 -6.67 19.13
N THR A 889 3.32 -7.52 18.15
CA THR A 889 2.54 -7.59 16.93
C THR A 889 2.03 -9.00 16.72
N GLY A 890 0.86 -9.13 16.10
CA GLY A 890 0.20 -10.40 15.82
C GLY A 890 -0.66 -10.29 14.56
N MET A 891 -0.76 -11.38 13.79
CA MET A 891 -1.44 -11.36 12.49
C MET A 891 -2.88 -11.81 12.66
N VAL A 892 -3.79 -11.11 12.00
CA VAL A 892 -5.22 -11.38 12.03
C VAL A 892 -5.69 -11.65 10.60
N VAL A 893 -6.16 -12.87 10.33
CA VAL A 893 -6.76 -13.23 9.05
C VAL A 893 -8.26 -13.09 9.19
N ILE A 894 -8.85 -12.12 8.50
CA ILE A 894 -10.30 -11.98 8.43
C ILE A 894 -10.81 -12.82 7.27
N LYS A 895 -11.66 -13.81 7.57
CA LYS A 895 -12.31 -14.68 6.59
C LYS A 895 -13.81 -14.47 6.64
N ARG A 896 -14.42 -14.18 5.49
CA ARG A 896 -15.87 -14.08 5.34
C ARG A 896 -16.46 -15.27 4.60
#